data_AF-A0A7K2ZWS3-F1
#
_entry.id   AF-A0A7K2ZWS3-F1
#
_cell.length_a   1.000
_cell.length_b   1.000
_cell.length_c   1.000
_cell.angle_alpha   90.00
_cell.angle_beta   90.00
_cell.angle_gamma   90.00
#
_symmetry.space_group_name_H-M   'P 1'
#
loop_
_entity.id
_entity.type
_entity.pdbx_description
1 polymer ?
#
loop_
_entity_poly.entity_id
_entity_poly.type
_entity_poly.pdbx_seq_one_letter_code
_entity_poly.pdbx_strand_id
1 'polypeptide(L)'
;MSLDTVENAAQTPDVDLPWAELGLKKDEYERVVEILGRRPTGAELAMYSVMWSEHCSYKSSKVHLRQFGEKAPQSDAMLVGIGENAGVVDVGQGYAVTFKVESHNHPSYVEPYQGAATGVGGIVRDIIAMGARPVAVVDPLRMGAADHPDTKRVLPGVVAGIGGYGNCLGLPNIGGEVVFDACYQGNPLVNAGAIGVMRHEDIHLAKASGAGNKVIMYGARTGGDGIGGASILASETFDDAKPSKRPAVQVGDPFQEKLLIECTLEAFAEKLVVGIQDLGAAGISCATSELASNGSGGMRVELDDVPLRDSTLSPEEILMSESQERMCAVVEPSKVDRFLEICEKWDVIATVIGEVTDGDRLEIFWHGEKIVDVDPRTVAHDGPVYERPYARPEWQDALQADDAGKLPRPGSGDELKAQVLALVSSPNQASKKWITSQYDHFVQGNTVLAQPEDSGMIRIDEETGLGVAIATDGNGRFAKLDPYTGAQLALAEAYRNVATTGAKPLAVSDCLNFGSPEDPAVMWQFAEAIRGLADGCLQLGTPVTGGNVSLYNQTGEAAIHPTPVVAVLGVIDDVARRTPVAFREEGQLLYLLGDTREEFGGSAWSQVVHDHLGGLPPQVDLERERLLGEILISASRDGMIDAAHDLSDGGLIQAVVESALLGGKGARLIVPDGLDAFTFLFSESAGRAVVAIPRSEELRFNDMCGARGLPVTRIGVVDGDSVDVQGEFALSLDELREAHENTIPALLA
;
A
#
# COMPACT_ATOMS: atom_id res chain seq x y z
N MET A 1 -7.04 35.96 -23.63
CA MET A 1 -5.85 35.79 -24.48
C MET A 1 -6.30 35.06 -25.74
N SER A 2 -5.58 35.17 -26.87
CA SER A 2 -5.86 34.27 -27.99
C SER A 2 -5.59 32.83 -27.54
N LEU A 3 -6.47 31.91 -27.88
CA LEU A 3 -6.27 30.47 -27.65
C LEU A 3 -4.96 30.02 -28.31
N ASP A 4 -4.13 29.28 -27.59
CA ASP A 4 -2.85 28.82 -28.13
C ASP A 4 -3.03 27.52 -28.92
N THR A 5 -3.33 27.66 -30.21
CA THR A 5 -3.60 26.53 -31.11
C THR A 5 -2.32 25.91 -31.67
N VAL A 6 -2.41 24.69 -32.20
CA VAL A 6 -1.30 24.00 -32.89
C VAL A 6 -0.76 24.84 -34.06
N GLU A 7 -1.64 25.51 -34.81
CA GLU A 7 -1.24 26.41 -35.91
C GLU A 7 -0.52 27.65 -35.38
N ASN A 8 -1.03 28.27 -34.31
CA ASN A 8 -0.38 29.42 -33.69
C ASN A 8 1.01 29.06 -33.16
N ALA A 9 1.15 27.91 -32.51
CA ALA A 9 2.42 27.42 -31.99
C ALA A 9 3.47 27.24 -33.09
N ALA A 10 3.08 26.74 -34.27
CA ALA A 10 3.97 26.63 -35.42
C ALA A 10 4.43 28.00 -35.97
N GLN A 11 3.60 29.04 -35.84
CA GLN A 11 3.89 30.39 -36.34
C GLN A 11 4.63 31.28 -35.33
N THR A 12 4.73 30.85 -34.08
CA THR A 12 5.27 31.67 -32.97
C THR A 12 6.37 30.94 -32.19
N PRO A 13 7.47 30.50 -32.85
CA PRO A 13 8.50 29.67 -32.23
C PRO A 13 9.25 30.35 -31.07
N ASP A 14 9.26 31.69 -31.03
CA ASP A 14 10.01 32.48 -30.04
C ASP A 14 9.19 32.85 -28.80
N VAL A 15 7.92 32.39 -28.69
CA VAL A 15 7.09 32.62 -27.50
C VAL A 15 7.59 31.76 -26.35
N ASP A 16 7.94 32.42 -25.25
CA ASP A 16 8.37 31.75 -24.02
C ASP A 16 7.16 31.19 -23.26
N LEU A 17 7.31 29.98 -22.73
CA LEU A 17 6.26 29.25 -22.03
C LEU A 17 6.71 28.90 -20.60
N PRO A 18 5.79 28.78 -19.64
CA PRO A 18 6.12 28.59 -18.22
C PRO A 18 6.49 27.13 -17.87
N TRP A 19 7.33 26.46 -18.68
CA TRP A 19 7.69 25.04 -18.49
C TRP A 19 8.31 24.75 -17.13
N ALA A 20 9.16 25.66 -16.63
CA ALA A 20 9.81 25.51 -15.32
C ALA A 20 8.80 25.62 -14.16
N GLU A 21 7.76 26.44 -14.32
CA GLU A 21 6.73 26.62 -13.30
C GLU A 21 5.78 25.42 -13.21
N LEU A 22 5.70 24.61 -14.27
CA LEU A 22 4.92 23.38 -14.33
C LEU A 22 5.71 22.15 -13.83
N GLY A 23 7.02 22.29 -13.61
CA GLY A 23 7.90 21.25 -13.03
C GLY A 23 8.82 20.54 -14.03
N LEU A 24 8.85 20.99 -15.29
CA LEU A 24 9.77 20.43 -16.29
C LEU A 24 11.19 20.98 -16.13
N LYS A 25 12.18 20.13 -16.40
CA LYS A 25 13.58 20.55 -16.58
C LYS A 25 13.81 21.09 -18.00
N LYS A 26 14.91 21.84 -18.18
CA LYS A 26 15.24 22.47 -19.47
C LYS A 26 15.42 21.44 -20.59
N ASP A 27 16.13 20.35 -20.28
CA ASP A 27 16.36 19.24 -21.20
C ASP A 27 15.06 18.48 -21.54
N GLU A 28 14.16 18.32 -20.57
CA GLU A 28 12.83 17.75 -20.80
C GLU A 28 12.01 18.63 -21.76
N TYR A 29 11.98 19.95 -21.53
CA TYR A 29 11.30 20.90 -22.43
C TYR A 29 11.91 20.89 -23.85
N GLU A 30 13.23 20.92 -23.97
CA GLU A 30 13.92 20.86 -25.27
C GLU A 30 13.58 19.58 -26.02
N ARG A 31 13.47 18.45 -25.32
CA ARG A 31 13.03 17.17 -25.90
C ARG A 31 11.57 17.19 -26.36
N VAL A 32 10.68 17.83 -25.61
CA VAL A 32 9.27 18.04 -26.05
C VAL A 32 9.23 18.87 -27.34
N VAL A 33 10.02 19.94 -27.44
CA VAL A 33 10.12 20.76 -28.65
C VAL A 33 10.65 19.93 -29.85
N GLU A 34 11.65 19.08 -29.62
CA GLU A 34 12.18 18.18 -30.64
C GLU A 34 11.13 17.16 -31.12
N ILE A 35 10.42 16.51 -30.19
CA ILE A 35 9.35 15.54 -30.49
C ILE A 35 8.25 16.17 -31.34
N LEU A 36 7.84 17.39 -31.00
CA LEU A 36 6.75 18.09 -31.70
C LEU A 36 7.22 18.76 -33.00
N GLY A 37 8.52 19.01 -33.17
CA GLY A 37 9.08 19.77 -34.28
C GLY A 37 8.71 21.27 -34.26
N ARG A 38 8.15 21.75 -33.15
CA ARG A 38 7.72 23.12 -32.86
C ARG A 38 7.64 23.33 -31.36
N ARG A 39 7.43 24.57 -30.89
CA ARG A 39 7.05 24.75 -29.48
C ARG A 39 5.71 24.04 -29.18
N PRO A 40 5.52 23.48 -27.98
CA PRO A 40 4.21 22.99 -27.57
C PRO A 40 3.19 24.12 -27.48
N THR A 41 1.90 23.79 -27.57
CA THR A 41 0.83 24.66 -27.07
C THR A 41 0.83 24.68 -25.53
N GLY A 42 0.10 25.62 -24.91
CA GLY A 42 -0.15 25.57 -23.47
C GLY A 42 -0.72 24.22 -23.00
N ALA A 43 -1.70 23.68 -23.73
CA ALA A 43 -2.32 22.38 -23.45
C ALA A 43 -1.35 21.20 -23.61
N GLU A 44 -0.53 21.17 -24.67
CA GLU A 44 0.46 20.13 -24.86
C GLU A 44 1.54 20.19 -23.77
N LEU A 45 2.01 21.39 -23.42
CA LEU A 45 2.98 21.57 -22.36
C LEU A 45 2.44 21.08 -21.01
N ALA A 46 1.18 21.40 -20.69
CA ALA A 46 0.49 20.91 -19.51
C ALA A 46 0.44 19.37 -19.48
N MET A 47 0.04 18.72 -20.59
CA MET A 47 0.01 17.26 -20.70
C MET A 47 1.39 16.63 -20.51
N TYR A 48 2.42 17.11 -21.21
CA TYR A 48 3.77 16.59 -21.05
C TYR A 48 4.30 16.81 -19.63
N SER A 49 4.04 17.97 -19.04
CA SER A 49 4.55 18.30 -17.71
C SER A 49 4.01 17.38 -16.62
N VAL A 50 2.74 17.00 -16.70
CA VAL A 50 2.13 16.12 -15.71
C VAL A 50 2.45 14.66 -15.98
N MET A 51 2.49 14.24 -17.26
CA MET A 51 2.77 12.84 -17.62
C MET A 51 4.25 12.47 -17.47
N TRP A 52 5.16 13.44 -17.61
CA TRP A 52 6.61 13.26 -17.39
C TRP A 52 7.05 13.60 -15.96
N SER A 53 6.12 13.81 -15.03
CA SER A 53 6.44 13.99 -13.61
C SER A 53 6.99 12.70 -13.00
N GLU A 54 7.63 12.78 -11.83
CA GLU A 54 8.11 11.57 -11.15
C GLU A 54 6.95 10.61 -10.82
N HIS A 55 5.80 11.15 -10.40
CA HIS A 55 4.61 10.39 -10.02
C HIS A 55 4.03 9.56 -11.16
N CYS A 56 3.89 10.13 -12.36
CA CYS A 56 3.28 9.42 -13.49
C CYS A 56 4.30 8.57 -14.26
N SER A 57 5.51 9.09 -14.48
CA SER A 57 6.48 8.44 -15.38
C SER A 57 7.42 7.45 -14.70
N TYR A 58 7.54 7.53 -13.37
CA TYR A 58 8.51 6.77 -12.58
C TYR A 58 9.96 6.97 -13.07
N LYS A 59 10.29 8.18 -13.55
CA LYS A 59 11.52 8.44 -14.31
C LYS A 59 12.81 8.11 -13.57
N SER A 60 12.85 8.20 -12.24
CA SER A 60 14.02 7.85 -11.43
C SER A 60 13.99 6.40 -10.92
N SER A 61 12.81 5.77 -10.86
CA SER A 61 12.62 4.43 -10.30
C SER A 61 12.53 3.31 -11.34
N LYS A 62 12.01 3.60 -12.54
CA LYS A 62 11.71 2.62 -13.61
C LYS A 62 12.90 1.74 -13.99
N VAL A 63 14.14 2.23 -13.92
CA VAL A 63 15.33 1.41 -14.20
C VAL A 63 15.57 0.31 -13.16
N HIS A 64 15.19 0.54 -11.90
CA HIS A 64 15.33 -0.42 -10.81
C HIS A 64 14.14 -1.39 -10.76
N LEU A 65 12.91 -0.89 -10.98
CA LEU A 65 11.68 -1.69 -10.95
C LEU A 65 11.66 -2.84 -11.97
N ARG A 66 12.46 -2.75 -13.05
CA ARG A 66 12.65 -3.85 -14.02
C ARG A 66 13.05 -5.17 -13.38
N GLN A 67 13.71 -5.12 -12.21
CA GLN A 67 14.09 -6.33 -11.47
C GLN A 67 12.88 -7.20 -11.12
N PHE A 68 11.70 -6.63 -10.85
CA PHE A 68 10.50 -7.42 -10.55
C PHE A 68 10.04 -8.25 -11.76
N GLY A 69 10.23 -7.75 -12.98
CA GLY A 69 9.98 -8.50 -14.21
C GLY A 69 11.10 -9.49 -14.55
N GLU A 70 12.36 -9.07 -14.41
CA GLU A 70 13.54 -9.89 -14.72
C GLU A 70 13.71 -11.09 -13.77
N LYS A 71 13.31 -10.91 -12.50
CA LYS A 71 13.38 -11.91 -11.44
C LYS A 71 11.99 -12.42 -11.04
N ALA A 72 11.00 -12.30 -11.92
CA ALA A 72 9.65 -12.80 -11.63
C ALA A 72 9.70 -14.32 -11.37
N PRO A 73 9.22 -14.81 -10.21
CA PRO A 73 9.13 -16.25 -9.98
C PRO A 73 8.13 -16.88 -10.95
N GLN A 74 8.34 -18.16 -11.28
CA GLN A 74 7.32 -18.92 -12.02
C GLN A 74 6.10 -19.11 -11.12
N SER A 75 4.94 -18.62 -11.55
CA SER A 75 3.69 -18.73 -10.82
C SER A 75 2.53 -19.01 -11.76
N ASP A 76 1.77 -20.05 -11.46
CA ASP A 76 0.50 -20.36 -12.14
C ASP A 76 -0.65 -19.47 -11.67
N ALA A 77 -0.44 -18.68 -10.62
CA ALA A 77 -1.47 -17.83 -10.02
C ALA A 77 -1.66 -16.51 -10.77
N MET A 78 -0.70 -16.04 -11.55
CA MET A 78 -0.78 -14.71 -12.17
C MET A 78 -1.61 -14.76 -13.45
N LEU A 79 -2.73 -14.03 -13.47
CA LEU A 79 -3.60 -13.89 -14.65
C LEU A 79 -3.27 -12.60 -15.43
N VAL A 80 -2.98 -11.52 -14.70
CA VAL A 80 -2.56 -10.22 -15.24
C VAL A 80 -1.40 -9.71 -14.39
N GLY A 81 -0.27 -9.39 -15.02
CA GLY A 81 0.94 -8.91 -14.36
C GLY A 81 1.11 -7.38 -14.43
N ILE A 82 2.34 -6.94 -14.16
CA ILE A 82 2.74 -5.52 -14.15
C ILE A 82 2.43 -4.85 -15.49
N GLY A 83 1.81 -3.67 -15.45
CA GLY A 83 1.57 -2.80 -16.62
C GLY A 83 0.11 -2.45 -16.88
N GLU A 84 -0.84 -3.08 -16.17
CA GLU A 84 -2.24 -2.65 -16.07
C GLU A 84 -2.47 -1.95 -14.72
N ASN A 85 -3.66 -1.36 -14.49
CA ASN A 85 -3.93 -0.53 -13.29
C ASN A 85 -3.71 -1.28 -11.97
N ALA A 86 -4.03 -2.57 -11.93
CA ALA A 86 -3.71 -3.47 -10.82
C ALA A 86 -3.52 -4.91 -11.33
N GLY A 87 -2.63 -5.67 -10.71
CA GLY A 87 -2.40 -7.05 -11.10
C GLY A 87 -3.48 -8.01 -10.57
N VAL A 88 -3.71 -9.11 -11.30
CA VAL A 88 -4.82 -10.05 -11.04
C VAL A 88 -4.28 -11.45 -10.84
N VAL A 89 -4.76 -12.13 -9.80
CA VAL A 89 -4.35 -13.49 -9.44
C VAL A 89 -5.52 -14.46 -9.33
N ASP A 90 -5.29 -15.71 -9.72
CA ASP A 90 -6.20 -16.83 -9.55
C ASP A 90 -6.17 -17.32 -8.10
N VAL A 91 -7.34 -17.31 -7.45
CA VAL A 91 -7.53 -17.81 -6.08
C VAL A 91 -8.30 -19.14 -6.07
N GLY A 92 -8.51 -19.75 -7.23
CA GLY A 92 -9.17 -21.02 -7.42
C GLY A 92 -10.67 -20.91 -7.65
N GLN A 93 -11.28 -22.03 -8.01
CA GLN A 93 -12.73 -22.15 -8.26
C GLN A 93 -13.31 -21.18 -9.31
N GLY A 94 -12.46 -20.69 -10.23
CA GLY A 94 -12.81 -19.71 -11.25
C GLY A 94 -12.96 -18.27 -10.74
N TYR A 95 -12.51 -18.00 -9.51
CA TYR A 95 -12.39 -16.66 -8.95
C TYR A 95 -11.01 -16.07 -9.21
N ALA A 96 -10.99 -14.77 -9.46
CA ALA A 96 -9.79 -13.96 -9.51
C ALA A 96 -9.89 -12.82 -8.49
N VAL A 97 -8.74 -12.42 -7.97
CA VAL A 97 -8.60 -11.29 -7.07
C VAL A 97 -7.58 -10.31 -7.62
N THR A 98 -7.92 -9.03 -7.55
CA THR A 98 -6.99 -7.92 -7.76
C THR A 98 -6.79 -7.21 -6.44
N PHE A 99 -5.57 -6.73 -6.22
CA PHE A 99 -5.22 -5.95 -5.05
C PHE A 99 -4.03 -5.05 -5.39
N LYS A 100 -4.00 -3.88 -4.76
CA LYS A 100 -2.96 -2.88 -4.94
C LYS A 100 -2.87 -2.03 -3.69
N VAL A 101 -1.69 -1.49 -3.42
CA VAL A 101 -1.45 -0.47 -2.40
C VAL A 101 -0.84 0.76 -3.04
N GLU A 102 -1.38 1.93 -2.74
CA GLU A 102 -0.91 3.24 -3.20
C GLU A 102 -0.58 4.16 -2.02
N SER A 103 -0.07 5.36 -2.31
CA SER A 103 0.29 6.38 -1.31
C SER A 103 -0.37 7.72 -1.60
N HIS A 104 -0.77 8.43 -0.56
CA HIS A 104 -1.30 9.79 -0.61
C HIS A 104 -0.62 10.70 0.43
N ASN A 105 0.72 10.62 0.51
CA ASN A 105 1.54 11.21 1.58
C ASN A 105 1.46 12.74 1.64
N HIS A 106 1.93 13.45 0.60
CA HIS A 106 1.97 14.91 0.58
C HIS A 106 0.57 15.55 0.73
N PRO A 107 -0.48 15.07 0.03
CA PRO A 107 -1.84 15.56 0.27
C PRO A 107 -2.28 15.38 1.72
N SER A 108 -2.02 14.22 2.32
CA SER A 108 -2.42 13.91 3.70
C SER A 108 -1.64 14.69 4.75
N TYR A 109 -0.45 15.20 4.43
CA TYR A 109 0.23 16.13 5.32
C TYR A 109 -0.44 17.52 5.34
N VAL A 110 -0.81 18.01 4.15
CA VAL A 110 -1.37 19.35 3.93
C VAL A 110 -2.83 19.44 4.40
N GLU A 111 -3.67 18.50 3.95
CA GLU A 111 -5.08 18.38 4.34
C GLU A 111 -5.36 16.91 4.69
N PRO A 112 -5.20 16.52 5.97
CA PRO A 112 -5.20 15.11 6.37
C PRO A 112 -6.47 14.33 6.08
N TYR A 113 -7.64 14.97 6.21
CA TYR A 113 -8.92 14.29 5.96
C TYR A 113 -9.07 13.97 4.48
N GLN A 114 -8.91 14.99 3.64
CA GLN A 114 -9.12 14.88 2.22
C GLN A 114 -8.04 14.04 1.56
N GLY A 115 -6.77 14.25 1.92
CA GLY A 115 -5.66 13.47 1.39
C GLY A 115 -5.85 11.96 1.62
N ALA A 116 -6.27 11.56 2.81
CA ALA A 116 -6.50 10.17 3.13
C ALA A 116 -7.78 9.61 2.48
N ALA A 117 -8.87 10.40 2.47
CA ALA A 117 -10.13 10.01 1.83
C ALA A 117 -9.97 9.79 0.32
N THR A 118 -9.28 10.69 -0.39
CA THR A 118 -9.04 10.54 -1.84
C THR A 118 -8.04 9.44 -2.14
N GLY A 119 -7.11 9.13 -1.22
CA GLY A 119 -6.26 7.94 -1.32
C GLY A 119 -7.07 6.64 -1.32
N VAL A 120 -8.09 6.52 -0.46
CA VAL A 120 -9.01 5.37 -0.48
C VAL A 120 -9.86 5.34 -1.75
N GLY A 121 -10.36 6.49 -2.21
CA GLY A 121 -11.13 6.58 -3.46
C GLY A 121 -10.34 6.18 -4.70
N GLY A 122 -9.10 6.66 -4.83
CA GLY A 122 -8.19 6.33 -5.93
C GLY A 122 -7.96 4.82 -6.04
N ILE A 123 -7.55 4.18 -4.95
CA ILE A 123 -7.25 2.75 -4.97
C ILE A 123 -8.50 1.89 -5.23
N VAL A 124 -9.68 2.35 -4.82
CA VAL A 124 -10.95 1.69 -5.14
C VAL A 124 -11.24 1.74 -6.65
N ARG A 125 -10.96 2.87 -7.32
CA ARG A 125 -11.13 3.00 -8.77
C ARG A 125 -10.19 2.11 -9.57
N ASP A 126 -8.94 1.98 -9.15
CA ASP A 126 -8.00 1.05 -9.78
C ASP A 126 -8.53 -0.39 -9.81
N ILE A 127 -9.12 -0.82 -8.69
CA ILE A 127 -9.72 -2.15 -8.56
C ILE A 127 -10.92 -2.32 -9.50
N ILE A 128 -11.78 -1.30 -9.58
CA ILE A 128 -12.96 -1.33 -10.45
C ILE A 128 -12.57 -1.34 -11.92
N ALA A 129 -11.52 -0.61 -12.32
CA ALA A 129 -11.02 -0.58 -13.69
C ALA A 129 -10.62 -1.97 -14.21
N MET A 130 -10.21 -2.87 -13.32
CA MET A 130 -9.89 -4.27 -13.67
C MET A 130 -11.12 -5.17 -13.86
N GLY A 131 -12.33 -4.68 -13.61
CA GLY A 131 -13.57 -5.47 -13.64
C GLY A 131 -13.97 -6.06 -12.28
N ALA A 132 -13.22 -5.78 -11.23
CA ALA A 132 -13.49 -6.35 -9.91
C ALA A 132 -14.42 -5.49 -9.06
N ARG A 133 -15.23 -6.16 -8.25
CA ARG A 133 -15.97 -5.50 -7.16
C ARG A 133 -15.03 -5.31 -5.97
N PRO A 134 -14.79 -4.07 -5.50
CA PRO A 134 -14.08 -3.83 -4.25
C PRO A 134 -14.84 -4.45 -3.08
N VAL A 135 -14.12 -5.15 -2.19
CA VAL A 135 -14.70 -5.91 -1.07
C VAL A 135 -14.06 -5.59 0.28
N ALA A 136 -12.85 -5.02 0.30
CA ALA A 136 -12.17 -4.61 1.53
C ALA A 136 -11.07 -3.59 1.23
N VAL A 137 -10.67 -2.85 2.27
CA VAL A 137 -9.53 -1.92 2.26
C VAL A 137 -8.56 -2.20 3.40
N VAL A 138 -7.33 -1.72 3.25
CA VAL A 138 -6.27 -1.75 4.29
C VAL A 138 -5.49 -0.44 4.32
N ASP A 139 -4.96 -0.02 5.47
CA ASP A 139 -4.24 1.25 5.64
C ASP A 139 -2.90 1.12 6.39
N PRO A 140 -1.77 1.02 5.67
CA PRO A 140 -0.44 1.16 6.25
C PRO A 140 -0.09 2.63 6.48
N LEU A 141 0.09 3.01 7.74
CA LEU A 141 0.33 4.39 8.18
C LEU A 141 1.70 4.54 8.85
N ARG A 142 2.41 5.63 8.51
CA ARG A 142 3.57 6.11 9.26
C ARG A 142 3.34 7.55 9.69
N MET A 143 3.39 7.78 10.98
CA MET A 143 3.09 9.06 11.60
C MET A 143 4.33 9.61 12.30
N GLY A 144 4.34 10.93 12.54
CA GLY A 144 5.32 11.56 13.42
C GLY A 144 5.31 10.98 14.84
N ALA A 145 6.15 11.51 15.73
CA ALA A 145 6.15 11.07 17.12
C ALA A 145 4.75 11.22 17.75
N ALA A 146 4.30 10.20 18.48
CA ALA A 146 2.90 10.09 18.91
C ALA A 146 2.47 11.22 19.87
N ASP A 147 3.41 11.75 20.65
CA ASP A 147 3.21 12.84 21.60
C ASP A 147 3.42 14.24 20.97
N HIS A 148 3.84 14.30 19.70
CA HIS A 148 4.10 15.56 19.03
C HIS A 148 2.80 16.34 18.75
N PRO A 149 2.76 17.67 18.96
CA PRO A 149 1.56 18.47 18.75
C PRO A 149 0.96 18.36 17.34
N ASP A 150 1.79 18.24 16.31
CA ASP A 150 1.31 18.14 14.93
C ASP A 150 0.70 16.76 14.62
N THR A 151 1.16 15.69 15.29
CA THR A 151 0.55 14.36 15.16
C THR A 151 -0.90 14.36 15.64
N LYS A 152 -1.24 15.20 16.64
CA LYS A 152 -2.64 15.42 17.08
C LYS A 152 -3.53 16.10 16.03
N ARG A 153 -2.94 16.71 14.99
CA ARG A 153 -3.67 17.24 13.83
C ARG A 153 -3.74 16.19 12.73
N VAL A 154 -2.60 15.59 12.37
CA VAL A 154 -2.48 14.72 11.20
C VAL A 154 -3.22 13.39 11.41
N LEU A 155 -2.92 12.67 12.49
CA LEU A 155 -3.48 11.32 12.69
C LEU A 155 -5.02 11.33 12.77
N PRO A 156 -5.68 12.17 13.60
CA PRO A 156 -7.15 12.17 13.65
C PRO A 156 -7.80 12.54 12.32
N GLY A 157 -7.19 13.44 11.55
CA GLY A 157 -7.69 13.81 10.22
C GLY A 157 -7.55 12.66 9.22
N VAL A 158 -6.40 11.98 9.17
CA VAL A 158 -6.20 10.79 8.32
C VAL A 158 -7.21 9.70 8.65
N VAL A 159 -7.34 9.35 9.94
CA VAL A 159 -8.27 8.29 10.40
C VAL A 159 -9.72 8.66 10.07
N ALA A 160 -10.11 9.92 10.29
CA ALA A 160 -11.44 10.39 9.91
C ALA A 160 -11.67 10.36 8.39
N GLY A 161 -10.64 10.63 7.58
CA GLY A 161 -10.70 10.56 6.12
C GLY A 161 -10.89 9.13 5.60
N ILE A 162 -10.05 8.20 6.08
CA ILE A 162 -10.12 6.77 5.74
C ILE A 162 -11.49 6.20 6.11
N GLY A 163 -11.91 6.39 7.37
CA GLY A 163 -13.21 5.92 7.85
C GLY A 163 -14.36 6.63 7.13
N GLY A 164 -14.27 7.94 6.92
CA GLY A 164 -15.29 8.73 6.23
C GLY A 164 -15.56 8.23 4.81
N TYR A 165 -14.53 7.82 4.08
CA TYR A 165 -14.67 7.34 2.72
C TYR A 165 -15.04 5.84 2.66
N GLY A 166 -14.26 4.97 3.32
CA GLY A 166 -14.49 3.51 3.31
C GLY A 166 -15.84 3.09 3.90
N ASN A 167 -16.25 3.70 5.02
CA ASN A 167 -17.53 3.38 5.65
C ASN A 167 -18.72 3.80 4.76
N CYS A 168 -18.61 4.94 4.07
CA CYS A 168 -19.68 5.41 3.17
C CYS A 168 -19.81 4.53 1.93
N LEU A 169 -18.69 4.02 1.40
CA LEU A 169 -18.71 3.03 0.32
C LEU A 169 -19.28 1.67 0.75
N GLY A 170 -19.23 1.37 2.05
CA GLY A 170 -19.56 0.05 2.58
C GLY A 170 -18.44 -0.96 2.33
N LEU A 171 -17.19 -0.52 2.46
CA LEU A 171 -16.01 -1.38 2.40
C LEU A 171 -15.43 -1.53 3.81
N PRO A 172 -15.37 -2.75 4.35
CA PRO A 172 -14.70 -2.98 5.62
C PRO A 172 -13.21 -2.71 5.48
N ASN A 173 -12.64 -2.01 6.45
CA ASN A 173 -11.20 -1.98 6.65
C ASN A 173 -10.82 -3.21 7.49
N ILE A 174 -10.01 -4.10 6.91
CA ILE A 174 -9.73 -5.42 7.50
C ILE A 174 -8.28 -5.58 7.97
N GLY A 175 -7.40 -4.64 7.66
CA GLY A 175 -5.98 -4.74 7.96
C GLY A 175 -5.25 -3.42 7.77
N GLY A 176 -3.97 -3.38 8.13
CA GLY A 176 -3.15 -2.19 8.09
C GLY A 176 -2.19 -2.17 9.26
N GLU A 177 -1.40 -1.11 9.35
CA GLU A 177 -0.38 -0.96 10.39
C GLU A 177 -0.19 0.51 10.72
N VAL A 178 0.21 0.83 11.95
CA VAL A 178 0.48 2.21 12.35
C VAL A 178 1.76 2.28 13.15
N VAL A 179 2.76 2.97 12.60
CA VAL A 179 4.04 3.21 13.27
C VAL A 179 4.25 4.71 13.47
N PHE A 180 4.71 5.07 14.66
CA PHE A 180 5.09 6.41 15.08
C PHE A 180 6.62 6.51 15.13
N ASP A 181 7.17 7.48 14.41
CA ASP A 181 8.59 7.85 14.49
C ASP A 181 8.78 9.32 14.10
N ALA A 182 9.69 10.02 14.77
CA ALA A 182 9.94 11.42 14.51
C ALA A 182 10.42 11.71 13.08
N CYS A 183 11.03 10.73 12.39
CA CYS A 183 11.47 10.90 11.00
C CYS A 183 10.31 11.17 10.02
N TYR A 184 9.07 10.82 10.37
CA TYR A 184 7.88 11.07 9.54
C TYR A 184 7.16 12.38 9.89
N GLN A 185 7.68 13.21 10.79
CA GLN A 185 6.95 14.37 11.31
C GLN A 185 6.52 15.38 10.24
N GLY A 186 7.38 15.64 9.25
CA GLY A 186 7.09 16.53 8.11
C GLY A 186 6.60 15.80 6.85
N ASN A 187 6.64 14.46 6.86
CA ASN A 187 6.29 13.60 5.73
C ASN A 187 5.62 12.32 6.26
N PRO A 188 4.37 12.41 6.78
CA PRO A 188 3.60 11.22 7.15
C PRO A 188 3.36 10.37 5.90
N LEU A 189 3.37 9.05 6.08
CA LEU A 189 3.03 8.11 5.01
C LEU A 189 1.61 7.62 5.24
N VAL A 190 0.78 7.85 4.23
CA VAL A 190 -0.63 7.43 4.22
C VAL A 190 -0.79 6.56 2.99
N ASN A 191 -0.58 5.26 3.19
CA ASN A 191 -0.81 4.29 2.15
C ASN A 191 -2.23 3.74 2.29
N ALA A 192 -2.87 3.47 1.15
CA ALA A 192 -4.20 2.86 1.09
C ALA A 192 -4.15 1.67 0.13
N GLY A 193 -4.71 0.55 0.56
CA GLY A 193 -4.86 -0.66 -0.24
C GLY A 193 -6.32 -1.06 -0.39
N ALA A 194 -6.64 -1.73 -1.49
CA ALA A 194 -7.96 -2.31 -1.70
C ALA A 194 -7.86 -3.72 -2.31
N ILE A 195 -8.88 -4.53 -2.03
CA ILE A 195 -9.04 -5.88 -2.56
C ILE A 195 -10.32 -5.90 -3.40
N GLY A 196 -10.24 -6.43 -4.61
CA GLY A 196 -11.37 -6.67 -5.49
C GLY A 196 -11.51 -8.12 -5.92
N VAL A 197 -12.75 -8.58 -6.03
CA VAL A 197 -13.09 -9.95 -6.43
C VAL A 197 -13.86 -9.95 -7.74
N MET A 198 -13.54 -10.89 -8.63
CA MET A 198 -14.25 -11.14 -9.88
C MET A 198 -14.19 -12.61 -10.30
N ARG A 199 -14.92 -12.97 -11.36
CA ARG A 199 -14.75 -14.25 -12.05
C ARG A 199 -13.67 -14.11 -13.12
N HIS A 200 -13.02 -15.22 -13.50
CA HIS A 200 -12.02 -15.22 -14.57
C HIS A 200 -12.53 -14.63 -15.88
N GLU A 201 -13.81 -14.83 -16.20
CA GLU A 201 -14.44 -14.36 -17.44
C GLU A 201 -14.80 -12.87 -17.44
N ASP A 202 -14.71 -12.20 -16.29
CA ASP A 202 -15.03 -10.79 -16.09
C ASP A 202 -13.77 -9.91 -16.04
N ILE A 203 -12.59 -10.47 -16.30
CA ILE A 203 -11.33 -9.70 -16.32
C ILE A 203 -11.34 -8.74 -17.51
N HIS A 204 -11.16 -7.45 -17.23
CA HIS A 204 -11.07 -6.38 -18.22
C HIS A 204 -9.65 -5.79 -18.28
N LEU A 205 -9.24 -5.35 -19.47
CA LEU A 205 -7.92 -4.74 -19.73
C LEU A 205 -8.09 -3.32 -20.32
N ALA A 206 -7.13 -2.44 -20.08
CA ALA A 206 -7.20 -1.03 -20.51
C ALA A 206 -6.75 -0.83 -21.97
N LYS A 207 -7.64 -1.10 -22.96
CA LYS A 207 -7.33 -0.90 -24.40
C LYS A 207 -8.44 -0.23 -25.19
N ALA A 208 -8.14 0.90 -25.83
CA ALA A 208 -9.02 1.53 -26.81
C ALA A 208 -8.81 0.94 -28.21
N SER A 209 -9.53 -0.14 -28.53
CA SER A 209 -9.46 -0.77 -29.86
C SER A 209 -10.76 -0.54 -30.63
N GLY A 210 -10.66 -0.39 -31.96
CA GLY A 210 -11.81 -0.26 -32.86
C GLY A 210 -12.13 1.18 -33.24
N ALA A 211 -11.74 1.57 -34.46
CA ALA A 211 -12.07 2.89 -35.01
C ALA A 211 -13.58 3.14 -35.04
N GLY A 212 -13.99 4.36 -34.66
CA GLY A 212 -15.37 4.78 -34.51
C GLY A 212 -15.97 4.50 -33.13
N ASN A 213 -15.30 3.75 -32.26
CA ASN A 213 -15.73 3.59 -30.87
C ASN A 213 -15.74 4.93 -30.14
N LYS A 214 -16.75 5.13 -29.29
CA LYS A 214 -16.96 6.39 -28.58
C LYS A 214 -16.20 6.40 -27.28
N VAL A 215 -15.58 7.53 -26.98
CA VAL A 215 -14.90 7.80 -25.72
C VAL A 215 -15.88 8.56 -24.84
N ILE A 216 -16.25 7.94 -23.72
CA ILE A 216 -17.27 8.44 -22.81
C ILE A 216 -16.63 8.71 -21.47
N MET A 217 -16.68 9.96 -21.02
CA MET A 217 -16.36 10.31 -19.65
C MET A 217 -17.62 10.19 -18.82
N TYR A 218 -17.53 9.53 -17.67
CA TYR A 218 -18.65 9.38 -16.75
C TYR A 218 -18.22 9.46 -15.29
N GLY A 219 -19.14 9.85 -14.40
CA GLY A 219 -18.87 10.18 -13.01
C GLY A 219 -19.06 11.66 -12.69
N ALA A 220 -18.25 12.20 -11.79
CA ALA A 220 -18.34 13.58 -11.33
C ALA A 220 -17.92 14.61 -12.41
N ARG A 221 -18.30 15.87 -12.19
CA ARG A 221 -17.91 17.00 -13.06
C ARG A 221 -16.47 17.45 -12.79
N THR A 222 -15.76 17.84 -13.85
CA THR A 222 -14.41 18.38 -13.79
C THR A 222 -14.39 19.77 -13.15
N GLY A 223 -13.62 19.94 -12.08
CA GLY A 223 -13.37 21.21 -11.40
C GLY A 223 -11.89 21.56 -11.35
N GLY A 224 -11.55 22.68 -10.73
CA GLY A 224 -10.16 23.14 -10.57
C GLY A 224 -9.35 22.38 -9.50
N ASP A 225 -9.66 21.10 -9.27
CA ASP A 225 -9.13 20.30 -8.16
C ASP A 225 -7.76 19.72 -8.49
N GLY A 226 -6.81 19.78 -7.54
CA GLY A 226 -5.52 19.10 -7.63
C GLY A 226 -4.58 19.53 -8.77
N ILE A 227 -4.87 20.63 -9.48
CA ILE A 227 -4.08 21.05 -10.63
C ILE A 227 -2.63 21.32 -10.23
N GLY A 228 -1.71 20.54 -10.81
CA GLY A 228 -0.27 20.58 -10.53
C GLY A 228 0.18 19.76 -9.31
N GLY A 229 -0.73 18.99 -8.69
CA GLY A 229 -0.40 18.08 -7.59
C GLY A 229 0.59 16.99 -8.03
N ALA A 230 0.25 16.25 -9.07
CA ALA A 230 1.10 15.16 -9.60
C ALA A 230 2.41 15.63 -10.25
N SER A 231 2.56 16.92 -10.60
CA SER A 231 3.81 17.45 -11.17
C SER A 231 4.67 18.17 -10.12
N ILE A 232 4.15 19.23 -9.50
CA ILE A 232 4.90 20.11 -8.61
C ILE A 232 5.08 19.47 -7.24
N LEU A 233 3.99 19.05 -6.58
CA LEU A 233 4.07 18.52 -5.21
C LEU A 233 4.80 17.17 -5.17
N ALA A 234 4.64 16.33 -6.20
CA ALA A 234 5.26 15.02 -6.24
C ALA A 234 6.74 15.01 -6.69
N SER A 235 7.26 16.15 -7.14
CA SER A 235 8.67 16.28 -7.59
C SER A 235 9.47 17.33 -6.80
N GLU A 236 8.88 17.92 -5.75
CA GLU A 236 9.52 18.89 -4.87
C GLU A 236 9.50 18.43 -3.41
N THR A 237 10.51 18.85 -2.66
CA THR A 237 10.62 18.61 -1.21
C THR A 237 9.97 19.75 -0.43
N PHE A 238 9.41 19.48 0.75
CA PHE A 238 8.91 20.56 1.60
C PHE A 238 10.07 21.46 2.09
N ASP A 239 9.88 22.78 2.00
CA ASP A 239 10.83 23.82 2.42
C ASP A 239 10.18 24.70 3.50
N ASP A 240 10.87 24.88 4.63
CA ASP A 240 10.41 25.69 5.76
C ASP A 240 10.27 27.19 5.43
N ALA A 241 10.93 27.66 4.36
CA ALA A 241 11.02 29.08 4.01
C ALA A 241 10.06 29.52 2.89
N LYS A 242 9.42 28.59 2.17
CA LYS A 242 8.53 28.93 1.05
C LYS A 242 7.05 28.79 1.46
N PRO A 243 6.19 29.78 1.14
CA PRO A 243 4.75 29.57 1.26
C PRO A 243 4.35 28.43 0.33
N SER A 244 3.79 27.35 0.89
CA SER A 244 3.24 26.24 0.11
C SER A 244 2.30 26.81 -0.96
N LYS A 245 2.62 26.64 -2.24
CA LYS A 245 1.63 26.81 -3.31
C LYS A 245 0.59 25.72 -3.05
N ARG A 246 -0.53 26.04 -2.40
CA ARG A 246 -1.58 25.07 -2.10
C ARG A 246 -2.43 24.93 -3.36
N PRO A 247 -2.37 23.83 -4.11
CA PRO A 247 -3.38 23.55 -5.13
C PRO A 247 -4.75 23.50 -4.45
N ALA A 248 -5.83 23.64 -5.22
CA ALA A 248 -7.16 23.39 -4.66
C ALA A 248 -7.19 21.96 -4.11
N VAL A 249 -7.48 21.83 -2.82
CA VAL A 249 -7.55 20.55 -2.12
C VAL A 249 -8.57 19.67 -2.83
N GLN A 250 -8.15 18.48 -3.26
CA GLN A 250 -9.06 17.48 -3.83
C GLN A 250 -10.10 17.11 -2.76
N VAL A 251 -11.37 17.01 -3.13
CA VAL A 251 -12.42 16.57 -2.20
C VAL A 251 -13.10 15.33 -2.78
N GLY A 252 -13.08 14.23 -2.03
CA GLY A 252 -13.75 12.99 -2.41
C GLY A 252 -15.25 13.02 -2.12
N ASP A 253 -16.04 12.33 -2.94
CA ASP A 253 -17.47 12.10 -2.72
C ASP A 253 -17.77 10.59 -2.76
N PRO A 254 -17.63 9.89 -1.61
CA PRO A 254 -17.80 8.45 -1.56
C PRO A 254 -19.22 7.99 -1.94
N PHE A 255 -20.23 8.87 -1.88
CA PHE A 255 -21.58 8.51 -2.32
C PHE A 255 -21.66 8.45 -3.84
N GLN A 256 -21.04 9.41 -4.53
CA GLN A 256 -20.93 9.37 -5.98
C GLN A 256 -20.05 8.19 -6.44
N GLU A 257 -18.95 7.93 -5.75
CA GLU A 257 -18.09 6.76 -6.03
C GLU A 257 -18.92 5.47 -5.91
N LYS A 258 -19.73 5.30 -4.86
CA LYS A 258 -20.60 4.12 -4.72
C LYS A 258 -21.53 3.89 -5.93
N LEU A 259 -22.15 4.96 -6.43
CA LEU A 259 -22.98 4.89 -7.63
C LEU A 259 -22.16 4.54 -8.88
N LEU A 260 -20.96 5.09 -8.99
CA LEU A 260 -20.00 4.79 -10.05
C LEU A 260 -19.57 3.32 -10.06
N ILE A 261 -19.35 2.70 -8.88
CA ILE A 261 -19.05 1.27 -8.74
C ILE A 261 -20.18 0.44 -9.35
N GLU A 262 -21.43 0.64 -8.90
CA GLU A 262 -22.55 -0.18 -9.34
C GLU A 262 -22.88 0.04 -10.83
N CYS A 263 -22.78 1.29 -11.31
CA CYS A 263 -22.91 1.63 -12.73
C CYS A 263 -21.88 0.89 -13.58
N THR A 264 -20.61 0.90 -13.16
CA THR A 264 -19.51 0.29 -13.92
C THR A 264 -19.62 -1.22 -13.95
N LEU A 265 -19.94 -1.86 -12.81
CA LEU A 265 -20.12 -3.31 -12.74
C LEU A 265 -21.32 -3.79 -13.57
N GLU A 266 -22.42 -3.02 -13.64
CA GLU A 266 -23.55 -3.34 -14.53
C GLU A 266 -23.16 -3.20 -16.02
N ALA A 267 -22.39 -2.18 -16.37
CA ALA A 267 -21.90 -2.00 -17.74
C ALA A 267 -20.96 -3.15 -18.18
N PHE A 268 -20.15 -3.69 -17.27
CA PHE A 268 -19.33 -4.88 -17.51
C PHE A 268 -20.16 -6.15 -17.66
N ALA A 269 -21.14 -6.36 -16.77
CA ALA A 269 -22.03 -7.52 -16.85
C ALA A 269 -22.78 -7.59 -18.20
N GLU A 270 -23.13 -6.43 -18.77
CA GLU A 270 -23.75 -6.33 -20.10
C GLU A 270 -22.75 -6.29 -21.27
N LYS A 271 -21.44 -6.36 -21.00
CA LYS A 271 -20.36 -6.38 -22.00
C LYS A 271 -20.39 -5.16 -22.92
N LEU A 272 -20.62 -3.98 -22.33
CA LEU A 272 -20.75 -2.71 -23.05
C LEU A 272 -19.40 -2.01 -23.27
N VAL A 273 -18.44 -2.26 -22.41
CA VAL A 273 -17.16 -1.55 -22.37
C VAL A 273 -16.07 -2.36 -23.10
N VAL A 274 -15.38 -1.69 -24.02
CA VAL A 274 -14.24 -2.25 -24.78
C VAL A 274 -12.93 -1.99 -24.06
N GLY A 275 -12.79 -0.82 -23.45
CA GLY A 275 -11.65 -0.41 -22.65
C GLY A 275 -12.10 0.62 -21.62
N ILE A 276 -11.42 0.65 -20.49
CA ILE A 276 -11.76 1.52 -19.37
C ILE A 276 -10.48 2.07 -18.75
N GLN A 277 -10.54 3.28 -18.20
CA GLN A 277 -9.48 3.86 -17.40
C GLN A 277 -10.08 4.73 -16.30
N ASP A 278 -9.45 4.75 -15.14
CA ASP A 278 -9.76 5.72 -14.10
C ASP A 278 -9.18 7.11 -14.46
N LEU A 279 -9.68 8.15 -13.80
CA LEU A 279 -9.10 9.50 -13.89
C LEU A 279 -8.53 9.89 -12.53
N GLY A 280 -7.34 9.39 -12.22
CA GLY A 280 -6.51 9.82 -11.08
C GLY A 280 -5.59 11.00 -11.42
N ALA A 281 -4.29 10.82 -11.14
CA ALA A 281 -3.26 11.80 -11.47
C ALA A 281 -3.26 12.14 -12.97
N ALA A 282 -3.03 13.41 -13.30
CA ALA A 282 -3.10 13.94 -14.67
C ALA A 282 -4.48 13.82 -15.38
N GLY A 283 -5.52 13.29 -14.71
CA GLY A 283 -6.91 13.33 -15.16
C GLY A 283 -7.12 12.88 -16.61
N ILE A 284 -7.73 13.77 -17.40
CA ILE A 284 -8.06 13.50 -18.82
C ILE A 284 -6.79 13.29 -19.65
N SER A 285 -5.69 13.98 -19.32
CA SER A 285 -4.42 13.84 -20.03
C SER A 285 -3.90 12.40 -19.95
N CYS A 286 -3.91 11.81 -18.76
CA CYS A 286 -3.52 10.42 -18.54
C CYS A 286 -4.47 9.48 -19.27
N ALA A 287 -5.76 9.55 -18.95
CA ALA A 287 -6.75 8.62 -19.48
C ALA A 287 -6.76 8.59 -21.02
N THR A 288 -6.73 9.75 -21.67
CA THR A 288 -6.79 9.81 -23.15
C THR A 288 -5.48 9.38 -23.81
N SER A 289 -4.32 9.76 -23.26
CA SER A 289 -3.02 9.40 -23.85
C SER A 289 -2.69 7.92 -23.67
N GLU A 290 -2.98 7.34 -22.52
CA GLU A 290 -2.75 5.91 -22.27
C GLU A 290 -3.71 5.03 -23.05
N LEU A 291 -5.01 5.33 -23.04
CA LEU A 291 -6.00 4.60 -23.83
C LEU A 291 -5.66 4.63 -25.32
N ALA A 292 -5.28 5.80 -25.86
CA ALA A 292 -4.87 5.93 -27.25
C ALA A 292 -3.56 5.19 -27.54
N SER A 293 -2.56 5.26 -26.64
CA SER A 293 -1.27 4.62 -26.86
C SER A 293 -1.31 3.09 -26.76
N ASN A 294 -2.13 2.54 -25.86
CA ASN A 294 -2.34 1.10 -25.70
C ASN A 294 -3.32 0.52 -26.75
N GLY A 295 -4.00 1.40 -27.49
CA GLY A 295 -4.99 1.08 -28.51
C GLY A 295 -4.41 0.73 -29.87
N SER A 296 -5.31 0.51 -30.84
CA SER A 296 -4.95 0.19 -32.23
C SER A 296 -5.04 1.40 -33.18
N GLY A 297 -5.34 2.59 -32.67
CA GLY A 297 -5.59 3.80 -33.46
C GLY A 297 -5.50 5.07 -32.60
N GLY A 298 -5.66 6.22 -33.23
CA GLY A 298 -5.64 7.53 -32.60
C GLY A 298 -6.92 7.84 -31.83
N MET A 299 -7.01 9.06 -31.32
CA MET A 299 -8.18 9.51 -30.57
C MET A 299 -8.44 10.98 -30.85
N ARG A 300 -9.70 11.32 -31.10
CA ARG A 300 -10.18 12.69 -31.22
C ARG A 300 -11.05 13.02 -30.01
N VAL A 301 -10.72 14.08 -29.30
CA VAL A 301 -11.45 14.55 -28.11
C VAL A 301 -11.93 15.98 -28.31
N GLU A 302 -13.19 16.24 -28.00
CA GLU A 302 -13.81 17.56 -27.98
C GLU A 302 -13.92 18.01 -26.52
N LEU A 303 -13.05 18.94 -26.13
CA LEU A 303 -12.96 19.35 -24.73
C LEU A 303 -14.21 20.14 -24.28
N ASP A 304 -14.94 20.76 -25.22
CA ASP A 304 -16.24 21.43 -25.01
C ASP A 304 -17.32 20.52 -24.42
N ASP A 305 -17.22 19.21 -24.68
CA ASP A 305 -18.20 18.22 -24.22
C ASP A 305 -17.90 17.72 -22.80
N VAL A 306 -16.74 18.08 -22.22
CA VAL A 306 -16.38 17.68 -20.85
C VAL A 306 -17.31 18.36 -19.84
N PRO A 307 -18.00 17.62 -18.95
CA PRO A 307 -18.84 18.22 -17.92
C PRO A 307 -18.02 19.03 -16.91
N LEU A 308 -18.21 20.34 -16.87
CA LEU A 308 -17.49 21.23 -15.94
C LEU A 308 -18.33 21.59 -14.70
N ARG A 309 -17.67 21.65 -13.54
CA ARG A 309 -18.20 22.27 -12.31
C ARG A 309 -17.98 23.79 -12.34
N ASP A 310 -16.88 24.22 -12.94
CA ASP A 310 -16.53 25.61 -13.15
C ASP A 310 -16.30 25.86 -14.66
N SER A 311 -17.13 26.70 -15.27
CA SER A 311 -17.04 27.03 -16.70
C SER A 311 -15.91 28.01 -17.02
N THR A 312 -15.16 28.47 -16.03
CA THR A 312 -14.04 29.42 -16.20
C THR A 312 -12.69 28.74 -16.38
N LEU A 313 -12.63 27.41 -16.22
CA LEU A 313 -11.41 26.63 -16.40
C LEU A 313 -10.87 26.78 -17.82
N SER A 314 -9.56 27.01 -17.90
CA SER A 314 -8.80 26.98 -19.15
C SER A 314 -8.62 25.53 -19.65
N PRO A 315 -8.32 25.33 -20.95
CA PRO A 315 -8.08 24.00 -21.50
C PRO A 315 -6.99 23.22 -20.75
N GLU A 316 -5.92 23.90 -20.34
CA GLU A 316 -4.82 23.34 -19.55
C GLU A 316 -5.33 22.82 -18.19
N GLU A 317 -6.16 23.61 -17.50
CA GLU A 317 -6.74 23.25 -16.21
C GLU A 317 -7.73 22.08 -16.31
N ILE A 318 -8.52 22.01 -17.39
CA ILE A 318 -9.44 20.88 -17.64
C ILE A 318 -8.64 19.59 -17.86
N LEU A 319 -7.57 19.65 -18.64
CA LEU A 319 -6.72 18.50 -18.96
C LEU A 319 -5.94 17.98 -17.75
N MET A 320 -5.49 18.88 -16.87
CA MET A 320 -4.70 18.54 -15.66
C MET A 320 -5.55 18.31 -14.41
N SER A 321 -6.86 18.52 -14.47
CA SER A 321 -7.73 18.40 -13.30
C SER A 321 -7.73 16.99 -12.74
N GLU A 322 -7.48 16.89 -11.44
CA GLU A 322 -7.50 15.66 -10.64
C GLU A 322 -8.80 15.58 -9.81
N SER A 323 -9.91 16.13 -10.34
CA SER A 323 -11.23 15.92 -9.75
C SER A 323 -11.52 14.43 -9.59
N GLN A 324 -12.06 14.07 -8.44
CA GLN A 324 -12.26 12.69 -8.03
C GLN A 324 -13.51 12.09 -8.71
N GLU A 325 -13.74 10.78 -8.55
CA GLU A 325 -14.97 10.08 -8.92
C GLU A 325 -15.30 10.10 -10.42
N ARG A 326 -14.28 9.90 -11.26
CA ARG A 326 -14.40 9.94 -12.71
C ARG A 326 -13.74 8.73 -13.35
N MET A 327 -14.36 8.23 -14.41
CA MET A 327 -13.88 7.13 -15.25
C MET A 327 -14.03 7.49 -16.73
N CYS A 328 -13.22 6.87 -17.58
CA CYS A 328 -13.28 6.97 -19.03
C CYS A 328 -13.54 5.58 -19.61
N ALA A 329 -14.58 5.44 -20.43
CA ALA A 329 -14.95 4.19 -21.09
C ALA A 329 -14.91 4.34 -22.61
N VAL A 330 -14.47 3.28 -23.29
CA VAL A 330 -14.54 3.13 -24.74
C VAL A 330 -15.69 2.18 -25.08
N VAL A 331 -16.68 2.67 -25.82
CA VAL A 331 -17.94 1.96 -26.07
C VAL A 331 -18.24 1.91 -27.57
N GLU A 332 -18.70 0.75 -28.06
CA GLU A 332 -19.11 0.58 -29.45
C GLU A 332 -20.34 1.46 -29.77
N PRO A 333 -20.43 2.10 -30.95
CA PRO A 333 -21.53 3.01 -31.27
C PRO A 333 -22.93 2.42 -31.08
N SER A 334 -23.11 1.13 -31.38
CA SER A 334 -24.39 0.42 -31.20
C SER A 334 -24.77 0.17 -29.74
N LYS A 335 -23.85 0.36 -28.80
CA LYS A 335 -24.03 0.11 -27.36
C LYS A 335 -24.07 1.40 -26.53
N VAL A 336 -23.78 2.56 -27.12
CA VAL A 336 -23.74 3.86 -26.44
C VAL A 336 -25.05 4.18 -25.75
N ASP A 337 -26.18 4.04 -26.44
CA ASP A 337 -27.50 4.34 -25.85
C ASP A 337 -27.75 3.49 -24.60
N ARG A 338 -27.42 2.20 -24.66
CA ARG A 338 -27.57 1.29 -23.51
C ARG A 338 -26.64 1.65 -22.36
N PHE A 339 -25.40 2.04 -22.65
CA PHE A 339 -24.45 2.50 -21.64
C PHE A 339 -24.98 3.75 -20.93
N LEU A 340 -25.47 4.74 -21.69
CA LEU A 340 -26.03 5.98 -21.13
C LEU A 340 -27.30 5.73 -20.31
N GLU A 341 -28.16 4.78 -20.71
CA GLU A 341 -29.32 4.35 -19.91
C GLU A 341 -28.91 3.77 -18.54
N ILE A 342 -27.82 2.99 -18.48
CA ILE A 342 -27.29 2.46 -17.21
C ILE A 342 -26.75 3.60 -16.36
N CYS A 343 -26.00 4.54 -16.94
CA CYS A 343 -25.52 5.71 -16.21
C CYS A 343 -26.68 6.53 -15.63
N GLU A 344 -27.74 6.79 -16.42
CA GLU A 344 -28.93 7.50 -15.95
C GLU A 344 -29.65 6.74 -14.82
N LYS A 345 -29.77 5.41 -14.92
CA LYS A 345 -30.37 4.55 -13.88
C LYS A 345 -29.67 4.72 -12.52
N TRP A 346 -28.35 4.84 -12.53
CA TRP A 346 -27.53 4.97 -11.32
C TRP A 346 -27.25 6.43 -10.92
N ASP A 347 -27.87 7.41 -11.59
CA ASP A 347 -27.62 8.84 -11.38
C ASP A 347 -26.13 9.23 -11.55
N VAL A 348 -25.48 8.61 -12.54
CA VAL A 348 -24.10 8.88 -12.94
C VAL A 348 -24.11 9.71 -14.22
N ILE A 349 -23.48 10.88 -14.19
CA ILE A 349 -23.35 11.73 -15.38
C ILE A 349 -22.44 11.01 -16.38
N ALA A 350 -22.83 10.97 -17.66
CA ALA A 350 -22.02 10.40 -18.73
C ALA A 350 -22.13 11.26 -20.00
N THR A 351 -20.99 11.56 -20.61
CA THR A 351 -20.93 12.34 -21.86
C THR A 351 -19.93 11.72 -22.82
N VAL A 352 -20.34 11.59 -24.09
CA VAL A 352 -19.43 11.26 -25.18
C VAL A 352 -18.53 12.48 -25.41
N ILE A 353 -17.25 12.36 -25.09
CA ILE A 353 -16.26 13.44 -25.24
C ILE A 353 -15.37 13.25 -26.48
N GLY A 354 -15.49 12.13 -27.17
CA GLY A 354 -14.61 11.84 -28.30
C GLY A 354 -14.88 10.51 -28.99
N GLU A 355 -13.96 10.15 -29.88
CA GLU A 355 -13.96 8.89 -30.61
C GLU A 355 -12.56 8.38 -30.93
N VAL A 356 -12.43 7.05 -31.01
CA VAL A 356 -11.23 6.38 -31.51
C VAL A 356 -11.17 6.56 -33.02
N THR A 357 -10.05 7.04 -33.53
CA THR A 357 -9.83 7.29 -34.96
C THR A 357 -9.01 6.17 -35.61
N ASP A 358 -8.94 6.17 -36.94
CA ASP A 358 -8.09 5.26 -37.73
C ASP A 358 -6.65 5.78 -37.91
N GLY A 359 -6.35 6.98 -37.39
CA GLY A 359 -5.02 7.57 -37.39
C GLY A 359 -4.12 7.04 -36.27
N ASP A 360 -3.04 7.75 -35.99
CA ASP A 360 -2.05 7.46 -34.94
C ASP A 360 -1.85 8.63 -33.95
N ARG A 361 -2.69 9.67 -34.06
CA ARG A 361 -2.57 10.91 -33.28
C ARG A 361 -3.63 11.00 -32.20
N LEU A 362 -3.25 11.60 -31.07
CA LEU A 362 -4.19 12.15 -30.10
C LEU A 362 -4.42 13.62 -30.46
N GLU A 363 -5.63 13.93 -30.90
CA GLU A 363 -6.06 15.28 -31.25
C GLU A 363 -7.12 15.77 -30.27
N ILE A 364 -6.88 16.90 -29.61
CA ILE A 364 -7.85 17.52 -28.70
C ILE A 364 -8.22 18.90 -29.24
N PHE A 365 -9.53 19.16 -29.29
CA PHE A 365 -10.12 20.38 -29.82
C PHE A 365 -10.81 21.18 -28.70
N TRP A 366 -10.76 22.50 -28.82
CA TRP A 366 -11.48 23.43 -27.95
C TRP A 366 -12.02 24.59 -28.76
N HIS A 367 -13.32 24.84 -28.66
CA HIS A 367 -14.06 25.81 -29.46
C HIS A 367 -13.84 25.65 -30.98
N GLY A 368 -13.71 24.40 -31.43
CA GLY A 368 -13.46 24.03 -32.83
C GLY A 368 -12.01 24.17 -33.30
N GLU A 369 -11.10 24.65 -32.45
CA GLU A 369 -9.68 24.80 -32.75
C GLU A 369 -8.87 23.64 -32.20
N LYS A 370 -7.87 23.16 -32.96
CA LYS A 370 -6.98 22.09 -32.50
C LYS A 370 -5.92 22.64 -31.54
N ILE A 371 -5.99 22.21 -30.28
CA ILE A 371 -5.08 22.66 -29.20
C ILE A 371 -4.04 21.61 -28.82
N VAL A 372 -4.28 20.34 -29.13
CA VAL A 372 -3.33 19.24 -28.94
C VAL A 372 -3.26 18.43 -30.22
N ASP A 373 -2.05 18.15 -30.69
CA ASP A 373 -1.76 17.18 -31.75
C ASP A 373 -0.44 16.48 -31.42
N VAL A 374 -0.54 15.31 -30.79
CA VAL A 374 0.61 14.57 -30.28
C VAL A 374 0.57 13.10 -30.69
N ASP A 375 1.74 12.46 -30.68
CA ASP A 375 1.81 11.00 -30.65
C ASP A 375 1.44 10.61 -29.21
N PRO A 376 0.37 9.85 -28.96
CA PRO A 376 -0.04 9.51 -27.60
C PRO A 376 1.07 8.77 -26.85
N ARG A 377 1.93 8.02 -27.55
CA ARG A 377 3.03 7.27 -26.94
C ARG A 377 4.10 8.19 -26.36
N THR A 378 4.36 9.34 -26.97
CA THR A 378 5.38 10.26 -26.48
C THR A 378 4.98 10.95 -25.18
N VAL A 379 3.66 11.09 -24.98
CA VAL A 379 3.08 11.60 -23.73
C VAL A 379 3.06 10.50 -22.65
N ALA A 380 2.52 9.32 -22.97
CA ALA A 380 2.27 8.25 -21.98
C ALA A 380 3.51 7.44 -21.60
N HIS A 381 4.31 6.99 -22.59
CA HIS A 381 5.32 5.94 -22.37
C HIS A 381 6.76 6.39 -22.57
N ASP A 382 7.01 7.30 -23.51
CA ASP A 382 8.38 7.70 -23.89
C ASP A 382 8.92 8.88 -23.06
N GLY A 383 8.40 9.06 -21.85
CA GLY A 383 8.92 9.99 -20.85
C GLY A 383 10.41 9.80 -20.53
N PRO A 384 11.04 10.75 -19.81
CA PRO A 384 12.42 10.64 -19.40
C PRO A 384 12.64 9.40 -18.53
N VAL A 385 13.80 8.78 -18.66
CA VAL A 385 14.27 7.69 -17.80
C VAL A 385 15.68 8.06 -17.35
N TYR A 386 15.86 8.17 -16.05
CA TYR A 386 17.11 8.61 -15.44
C TYR A 386 17.85 7.43 -14.81
N GLU A 387 19.13 7.31 -15.16
CA GLU A 387 20.09 6.55 -14.36
C GLU A 387 20.70 7.51 -13.33
N ARG A 388 19.95 7.75 -12.25
CA ARG A 388 20.40 8.63 -11.17
C ARG A 388 21.69 8.07 -10.54
N PRO A 389 22.69 8.92 -10.22
CA PRO A 389 23.85 8.47 -9.49
C PRO A 389 23.42 7.99 -8.10
N TYR A 390 23.95 6.87 -7.64
CA TYR A 390 23.74 6.39 -6.29
C TYR A 390 25.01 5.80 -5.69
N ALA A 391 25.20 5.99 -4.39
CA ALA A 391 26.37 5.53 -3.66
C ALA A 391 26.01 5.21 -2.21
N ARG A 392 26.54 4.11 -1.69
CA ARG A 392 26.38 3.76 -0.27
C ARG A 392 26.95 4.90 0.60
N PRO A 393 26.17 5.43 1.56
CA PRO A 393 26.63 6.53 2.38
C PRO A 393 27.78 6.13 3.30
N GLU A 394 28.71 7.06 3.55
CA GLU A 394 29.87 6.84 4.43
C GLU A 394 29.48 6.56 5.88
N TRP A 395 28.30 7.01 6.32
CA TRP A 395 27.81 6.80 7.69
C TRP A 395 27.24 5.40 7.94
N GLN A 396 26.99 4.60 6.89
CA GLN A 396 26.30 3.31 7.03
C GLN A 396 27.07 2.31 7.92
N ASP A 397 28.41 2.24 7.78
CA ASP A 397 29.23 1.33 8.60
C ASP A 397 29.22 1.70 10.08
N ALA A 398 29.22 2.99 10.40
CA ALA A 398 29.16 3.45 11.77
C ALA A 398 27.80 3.12 12.41
N LEU A 399 26.70 3.31 11.66
CA LEU A 399 25.35 2.94 12.09
C LEU A 399 25.25 1.43 12.36
N GLN A 400 25.77 0.60 11.45
CA GLN A 400 25.73 -0.87 11.57
C GLN A 400 26.63 -1.39 12.69
N ALA A 401 27.73 -0.70 13.02
CA ALA A 401 28.64 -1.08 14.10
C ALA A 401 28.12 -0.72 15.51
N ASP A 402 27.14 0.17 15.60
CA ASP A 402 26.54 0.65 16.86
C ASP A 402 25.50 -0.33 17.43
N ASP A 403 25.99 -1.54 17.72
CA ASP A 403 25.23 -2.71 18.12
C ASP A 403 24.44 -2.53 19.44
N ALA A 404 23.12 -2.73 19.35
CA ALA A 404 22.18 -2.70 20.47
C ALA A 404 22.47 -3.76 21.55
N GLY A 405 23.16 -4.85 21.22
CA GLY A 405 23.60 -5.87 22.18
C GLY A 405 24.53 -5.34 23.27
N LYS A 406 25.15 -4.16 23.06
CA LYS A 406 25.99 -3.46 24.05
C LYS A 406 25.21 -2.61 25.05
N LEU A 407 23.91 -2.41 24.81
CA LEU A 407 23.05 -1.59 25.68
C LEU A 407 22.83 -2.29 27.03
N PRO A 408 22.64 -1.53 28.13
CA PRO A 408 22.40 -2.10 29.45
C PRO A 408 21.13 -2.98 29.49
N ARG A 409 21.29 -4.26 29.83
CA ARG A 409 20.19 -5.22 30.02
C ARG A 409 19.64 -5.16 31.45
N PRO A 410 18.37 -5.54 31.68
CA PRO A 410 17.83 -5.69 33.03
C PRO A 410 18.59 -6.78 33.79
N GLY A 411 19.01 -6.48 35.01
CA GLY A 411 19.77 -7.37 35.89
C GLY A 411 18.91 -8.11 36.92
N SER A 412 17.59 -7.89 36.94
CA SER A 412 16.65 -8.53 37.86
C SER A 412 15.25 -8.67 37.25
N GLY A 413 14.44 -9.57 37.82
CA GLY A 413 13.04 -9.76 37.41
C GLY A 413 12.18 -8.51 37.53
N ASP A 414 12.44 -7.63 38.51
CA ASP A 414 11.73 -6.35 38.65
C ASP A 414 12.07 -5.37 37.53
N GLU A 415 13.35 -5.30 37.13
CA GLU A 415 13.79 -4.49 35.99
C GLU A 415 13.24 -5.05 34.66
N LEU A 416 13.19 -6.38 34.54
CA LEU A 416 12.61 -7.07 33.38
C LEU A 416 11.11 -6.76 33.27
N LYS A 417 10.36 -6.87 34.38
CA LYS A 417 8.94 -6.48 34.46
C LYS A 417 8.73 -5.03 34.04
N ALA A 418 9.57 -4.11 34.53
CA ALA A 418 9.47 -2.69 34.20
C ALA A 418 9.69 -2.42 32.70
N GLN A 419 10.66 -3.11 32.08
CA GLN A 419 10.91 -2.98 30.64
C GLN A 419 9.80 -3.60 29.79
N VAL A 420 9.21 -4.72 30.22
CA VAL A 420 8.01 -5.27 29.55
C VAL A 420 6.87 -4.26 29.60
N LEU A 421 6.59 -3.67 30.76
CA LEU A 421 5.55 -2.64 30.89
C LEU A 421 5.83 -1.42 30.01
N ALA A 422 7.08 -0.95 29.95
CA ALA A 422 7.48 0.16 29.10
C ALA A 422 7.25 -0.16 27.61
N LEU A 423 7.62 -1.36 27.18
CA LEU A 423 7.43 -1.83 25.81
C LEU A 423 5.94 -1.90 25.44
N VAL A 424 5.13 -2.66 26.18
CA VAL A 424 3.70 -2.89 25.85
C VAL A 424 2.84 -1.62 25.91
N SER A 425 3.32 -0.61 26.65
CA SER A 425 2.67 0.71 26.73
C SER A 425 3.28 1.76 25.79
N SER A 426 4.28 1.39 24.98
CA SER A 426 4.85 2.30 23.99
C SER A 426 3.89 2.54 22.82
N PRO A 427 3.92 3.70 22.13
CA PRO A 427 2.95 4.00 21.07
C PRO A 427 2.90 2.96 19.93
N ASN A 428 4.05 2.37 19.58
CA ASN A 428 4.14 1.37 18.51
C ASN A 428 3.63 0.00 18.93
N GLN A 429 3.71 -0.36 20.21
CA GLN A 429 3.26 -1.67 20.72
C GLN A 429 1.90 -1.63 21.43
N ALA A 430 1.42 -0.42 21.78
CA ALA A 430 0.13 -0.24 22.42
C ALA A 430 -1.04 -0.49 21.45
N SER A 431 -2.23 -0.72 22.01
CA SER A 431 -3.43 -1.04 21.24
C SER A 431 -3.76 0.04 20.20
N LYS A 432 -3.90 -0.39 18.95
CA LYS A 432 -4.37 0.47 17.84
C LYS A 432 -5.88 0.66 17.81
N LYS A 433 -6.62 0.16 18.81
CA LYS A 433 -8.09 0.19 18.88
C LYS A 433 -8.69 1.60 18.77
N TRP A 434 -8.00 2.63 19.27
CA TRP A 434 -8.45 4.02 19.09
C TRP A 434 -8.60 4.37 17.61
N ILE A 435 -7.72 3.87 16.75
CA ILE A 435 -7.74 4.05 15.30
C ILE A 435 -8.80 3.12 14.69
N THR A 436 -8.63 1.80 14.86
CA THR A 436 -9.39 0.80 14.11
C THR A 436 -10.87 0.74 14.47
N SER A 437 -11.27 1.13 15.68
CA SER A 437 -12.70 1.17 16.07
C SER A 437 -13.53 2.25 15.38
N GLN A 438 -12.88 3.16 14.63
CA GLN A 438 -13.53 4.18 13.82
C GLN A 438 -13.84 3.70 12.40
N TYR A 439 -13.34 2.53 12.02
CA TYR A 439 -13.57 1.90 10.72
C TYR A 439 -14.65 0.83 10.84
N ASP A 440 -15.49 0.72 9.82
CA ASP A 440 -16.32 -0.45 9.64
C ASP A 440 -15.44 -1.67 9.31
N HIS A 441 -15.83 -2.82 9.85
CA HIS A 441 -15.21 -4.11 9.56
C HIS A 441 -16.27 -5.22 9.39
N PHE A 442 -17.56 -4.87 9.27
CA PHE A 442 -18.67 -5.84 9.22
C PHE A 442 -19.54 -5.74 7.97
N VAL A 443 -19.52 -4.62 7.24
CA VAL A 443 -20.34 -4.43 6.05
C VAL A 443 -20.05 -5.55 5.04
N GLN A 444 -21.09 -5.97 4.34
CA GLN A 444 -21.15 -7.17 3.47
C GLN A 444 -21.15 -8.53 4.21
N GLY A 445 -20.84 -8.58 5.51
CA GLY A 445 -20.95 -9.81 6.33
C GLY A 445 -19.94 -10.91 5.99
N ASN A 446 -18.88 -10.54 5.28
CA ASN A 446 -17.86 -11.48 4.77
C ASN A 446 -16.52 -11.40 5.49
N THR A 447 -16.30 -10.41 6.35
CA THR A 447 -15.11 -10.33 7.20
C THR A 447 -15.06 -11.50 8.17
N VAL A 448 -13.90 -12.17 8.21
CA VAL A 448 -13.66 -13.37 9.00
C VAL A 448 -12.60 -13.11 10.07
N LEU A 449 -11.53 -12.40 9.70
CA LEU A 449 -10.52 -11.83 10.58
C LEU A 449 -10.31 -10.36 10.19
N ALA A 450 -10.11 -9.51 11.18
CA ALA A 450 -9.75 -8.10 11.02
C ALA A 450 -8.87 -7.71 12.21
N GLN A 451 -8.40 -6.46 12.26
CA GLN A 451 -7.55 -5.99 13.34
C GLN A 451 -8.16 -6.31 14.73
N PRO A 452 -7.39 -6.84 15.69
CA PRO A 452 -5.92 -6.90 15.73
C PRO A 452 -5.32 -8.27 15.33
N GLU A 453 -5.99 -9.05 14.48
CA GLU A 453 -5.41 -10.32 13.97
C GLU A 453 -4.21 -10.04 13.05
N ASP A 454 -3.26 -10.99 12.93
CA ASP A 454 -2.03 -10.87 12.10
C ASP A 454 -2.32 -10.46 10.64
N SER A 455 -3.45 -10.94 10.10
CA SER A 455 -3.88 -10.64 8.73
C SER A 455 -5.39 -10.50 8.66
N GLY A 456 -5.84 -9.53 7.85
CA GLY A 456 -7.25 -9.36 7.51
C GLY A 456 -7.70 -10.45 6.56
N MET A 457 -8.87 -11.05 6.81
CA MET A 457 -9.41 -12.16 6.00
C MET A 457 -10.88 -11.96 5.68
N ILE A 458 -11.25 -12.16 4.41
CA ILE A 458 -12.62 -12.11 3.93
C ILE A 458 -13.00 -13.41 3.23
N ARG A 459 -14.27 -13.82 3.38
CA ARG A 459 -14.89 -14.88 2.59
C ARG A 459 -15.34 -14.31 1.25
N ILE A 460 -15.01 -15.01 0.16
CA ILE A 460 -15.38 -14.60 -1.20
C ILE A 460 -16.42 -15.52 -1.84
N ASP A 461 -16.62 -16.71 -1.29
CA ASP A 461 -17.69 -17.63 -1.68
C ASP A 461 -18.37 -18.24 -0.45
N GLU A 462 -19.69 -18.14 -0.37
CA GLU A 462 -20.48 -18.63 0.77
C GLU A 462 -20.70 -20.15 0.74
N GLU A 463 -20.70 -20.78 -0.44
CA GLU A 463 -20.99 -22.20 -0.58
C GLU A 463 -19.79 -23.08 -0.22
N THR A 464 -18.60 -22.71 -0.69
CA THR A 464 -17.37 -23.46 -0.46
C THR A 464 -16.57 -22.95 0.74
N GLY A 465 -16.82 -21.72 1.18
CA GLY A 465 -16.05 -21.05 2.23
C GLY A 465 -14.74 -20.46 1.74
N LEU A 466 -14.47 -20.43 0.42
CA LEU A 466 -13.26 -19.83 -0.14
C LEU A 466 -13.08 -18.40 0.37
N GLY A 467 -11.84 -18.05 0.72
CA GLY A 467 -11.51 -16.72 1.21
C GLY A 467 -10.11 -16.26 0.81
N VAL A 468 -9.87 -14.98 1.03
CA VAL A 468 -8.56 -14.35 0.85
C VAL A 468 -8.13 -13.62 2.11
N ALA A 469 -6.82 -13.57 2.31
CA ALA A 469 -6.17 -12.88 3.42
C ALA A 469 -5.18 -11.84 2.89
N ILE A 470 -4.96 -10.75 3.63
CA ILE A 470 -3.96 -9.74 3.31
C ILE A 470 -3.23 -9.26 4.56
N ALA A 471 -1.92 -9.09 4.46
CA ALA A 471 -1.10 -8.43 5.47
C ALA A 471 -0.24 -7.34 4.81
N THR A 472 0.14 -6.32 5.56
CA THR A 472 0.95 -5.19 5.09
C THR A 472 2.01 -4.85 6.13
N ASP A 473 3.28 -4.88 5.73
CA ASP A 473 4.39 -4.70 6.66
C ASP A 473 5.52 -3.87 6.02
N GLY A 474 6.23 -3.06 6.82
CA GLY A 474 7.20 -2.10 6.29
C GLY A 474 8.08 -1.42 7.34
N ASN A 475 8.89 -2.19 8.08
CA ASN A 475 9.74 -1.63 9.13
C ASN A 475 10.89 -0.74 8.58
N GLY A 476 10.65 0.57 8.58
CA GLY A 476 11.62 1.56 8.09
C GLY A 476 12.92 1.63 8.91
N ARG A 477 12.91 1.21 10.18
CA ARG A 477 14.12 1.17 11.01
C ARG A 477 15.07 0.08 10.52
N PHE A 478 14.55 -1.11 10.20
CA PHE A 478 15.36 -2.17 9.61
C PHE A 478 15.91 -1.77 8.24
N ALA A 479 15.08 -1.15 7.39
CA ALA A 479 15.54 -0.66 6.09
C ALA A 479 16.55 0.50 6.20
N LYS A 480 16.52 1.30 7.27
CA LYS A 480 17.55 2.30 7.57
C LYS A 480 18.89 1.66 7.94
N LEU A 481 18.87 0.58 8.73
CA LEU A 481 20.06 -0.17 9.13
C LEU A 481 20.67 -0.98 7.99
N ASP A 482 19.85 -1.60 7.15
CA ASP A 482 20.25 -2.30 5.93
C ASP A 482 19.07 -2.36 4.96
N PRO A 483 19.05 -1.58 3.87
CA PRO A 483 17.89 -1.47 2.98
C PRO A 483 17.55 -2.77 2.26
N TYR A 484 18.56 -3.57 1.89
CA TYR A 484 18.34 -4.86 1.24
C TYR A 484 17.67 -5.85 2.20
N THR A 485 18.23 -5.99 3.41
CA THR A 485 17.72 -6.92 4.42
C THR A 485 16.38 -6.44 4.98
N GLY A 486 16.21 -5.14 5.20
CA GLY A 486 14.97 -4.55 5.68
C GLY A 486 13.80 -4.76 4.72
N ALA A 487 14.02 -4.66 3.40
CA ALA A 487 12.99 -4.99 2.42
C ALA A 487 12.64 -6.49 2.42
N GLN A 488 13.62 -7.37 2.63
CA GLN A 488 13.36 -8.80 2.78
C GLN A 488 12.61 -9.14 4.08
N LEU A 489 12.88 -8.43 5.18
CA LEU A 489 12.15 -8.57 6.44
C LEU A 489 10.69 -8.14 6.30
N ALA A 490 10.42 -7.02 5.63
CA ALA A 490 9.05 -6.58 5.34
C ALA A 490 8.27 -7.64 4.53
N LEU A 491 8.91 -8.24 3.51
CA LEU A 491 8.32 -9.36 2.77
C LEU A 491 8.10 -10.60 3.66
N ALA A 492 9.10 -10.98 4.46
CA ALA A 492 9.04 -12.16 5.32
C ALA A 492 7.93 -12.03 6.38
N GLU A 493 7.78 -10.86 6.98
CA GLU A 493 6.75 -10.54 7.95
C GLU A 493 5.35 -10.61 7.34
N ALA A 494 5.10 -9.91 6.22
CA ALA A 494 3.80 -9.98 5.54
C ALA A 494 3.45 -11.39 5.07
N TYR A 495 4.45 -12.14 4.58
CA TYR A 495 4.28 -13.55 4.21
C TYR A 495 3.85 -14.40 5.42
N ARG A 496 4.52 -14.19 6.55
CA ARG A 496 4.28 -14.92 7.80
C ARG A 496 2.92 -14.58 8.39
N ASN A 497 2.54 -13.30 8.44
CA ASN A 497 1.25 -12.82 8.92
C ASN A 497 0.07 -13.42 8.15
N VAL A 498 0.21 -13.55 6.83
CA VAL A 498 -0.77 -14.30 6.02
C VAL A 498 -0.77 -15.78 6.40
N ALA A 499 0.40 -16.40 6.53
CA ALA A 499 0.51 -17.84 6.81
C ALA A 499 0.05 -18.24 8.22
N THR A 500 0.21 -17.38 9.24
CA THR A 500 -0.23 -17.64 10.63
C THR A 500 -1.73 -17.81 10.71
N THR A 501 -2.51 -17.09 9.88
CA THR A 501 -3.97 -17.26 9.78
C THR A 501 -4.41 -18.56 9.10
N GLY A 502 -3.47 -19.33 8.54
CA GLY A 502 -3.74 -20.56 7.80
C GLY A 502 -3.93 -20.37 6.29
N ALA A 503 -3.88 -19.14 5.79
CA ALA A 503 -3.93 -18.83 4.36
C ALA A 503 -2.56 -19.09 3.69
N LYS A 504 -2.57 -19.50 2.42
CA LYS A 504 -1.36 -19.67 1.62
C LYS A 504 -0.99 -18.34 0.96
N PRO A 505 0.19 -17.74 1.24
CA PRO A 505 0.69 -16.59 0.51
C PRO A 505 0.78 -16.86 -1.00
N LEU A 506 0.37 -15.88 -1.81
CA LEU A 506 0.16 -16.06 -3.25
C LEU A 506 0.89 -15.01 -4.09
N ALA A 507 0.80 -13.74 -3.71
CA ALA A 507 1.31 -12.63 -4.51
C ALA A 507 1.60 -11.39 -3.65
N VAL A 508 2.38 -10.47 -4.22
CA VAL A 508 2.87 -9.26 -3.56
C VAL A 508 2.43 -8.01 -4.31
N SER A 509 2.00 -6.99 -3.58
CA SER A 509 1.98 -5.59 -4.04
C SER A 509 2.91 -4.79 -3.14
N ASP A 510 3.62 -3.79 -3.68
CA ASP A 510 4.48 -2.93 -2.88
C ASP A 510 4.09 -1.45 -2.97
N CYS A 511 4.45 -0.69 -1.94
CA CYS A 511 4.34 0.76 -1.93
C CYS A 511 5.63 1.34 -1.34
N LEU A 512 6.51 1.77 -2.23
CA LEU A 512 7.90 2.15 -1.95
C LEU A 512 7.97 3.63 -1.58
N ASN A 513 8.19 3.94 -0.30
CA ASN A 513 8.27 5.31 0.20
C ASN A 513 9.72 5.71 0.54
N PHE A 514 10.26 6.69 -0.17
CA PHE A 514 11.65 7.13 -0.04
C PHE A 514 11.78 8.66 -0.17
N GLY A 515 12.92 9.20 0.27
CA GLY A 515 13.29 10.60 0.09
C GLY A 515 13.56 10.97 -1.37
N SER A 516 14.26 12.07 -1.59
CA SER A 516 14.61 12.55 -2.94
C SER A 516 15.57 11.59 -3.65
N PRO A 517 15.27 11.16 -4.89
CA PRO A 517 16.16 10.31 -5.69
C PRO A 517 17.38 11.08 -6.24
N GLU A 518 17.45 12.39 -5.98
CA GLU A 518 18.60 13.22 -6.36
C GLU A 518 19.76 13.11 -5.37
N ASP A 519 19.50 12.65 -4.14
CA ASP A 519 20.54 12.27 -3.18
C ASP A 519 21.07 10.86 -3.49
N PRO A 520 22.38 10.70 -3.81
CA PRO A 520 22.96 9.39 -4.08
C PRO A 520 22.80 8.37 -2.96
N ALA A 521 22.74 8.79 -1.70
CA ALA A 521 22.55 7.89 -0.57
C ALA A 521 21.13 7.34 -0.52
N VAL A 522 20.12 8.20 -0.71
CA VAL A 522 18.71 7.80 -0.76
C VAL A 522 18.45 6.89 -1.97
N MET A 523 18.99 7.25 -3.13
CA MET A 523 18.85 6.44 -4.34
C MET A 523 19.54 5.07 -4.19
N TRP A 524 20.63 4.98 -3.42
CA TRP A 524 21.28 3.70 -3.08
C TRP A 524 20.38 2.85 -2.18
N GLN A 525 19.78 3.47 -1.14
CA GLN A 525 18.83 2.77 -0.28
C GLN A 525 17.62 2.23 -1.08
N PHE A 526 17.08 3.03 -2.00
CA PHE A 526 16.00 2.63 -2.90
C PHE A 526 16.39 1.44 -3.79
N ALA A 527 17.54 1.53 -4.46
CA ALA A 527 18.03 0.47 -5.35
C ALA A 527 18.27 -0.85 -4.60
N GLU A 528 18.83 -0.79 -3.38
CA GLU A 528 19.08 -1.97 -2.56
C GLU A 528 17.79 -2.57 -1.99
N ALA A 529 16.80 -1.75 -1.61
CA ALA A 529 15.50 -2.23 -1.15
C ALA A 529 14.75 -2.97 -2.27
N ILE A 530 14.71 -2.42 -3.50
CA ILE A 530 14.14 -3.11 -4.66
C ILE A 530 14.86 -4.42 -4.92
N ARG A 531 16.20 -4.41 -4.87
CA ARG A 531 17.00 -5.62 -5.06
C ARG A 531 16.64 -6.68 -4.03
N GLY A 532 16.54 -6.31 -2.76
CA GLY A 532 16.13 -7.18 -1.65
C GLY A 532 14.75 -7.79 -1.85
N LEU A 533 13.77 -6.95 -2.18
CA LEU A 533 12.40 -7.39 -2.41
C LEU A 533 12.30 -8.32 -3.63
N ALA A 534 12.95 -7.97 -4.76
CA ALA A 534 12.93 -8.79 -5.97
C ALA A 534 13.62 -10.16 -5.75
N ASP A 535 14.77 -10.18 -5.08
CA ASP A 535 15.47 -11.42 -4.72
C ASP A 535 14.64 -12.26 -3.74
N GLY A 536 13.97 -11.63 -2.78
CA GLY A 536 13.11 -12.31 -1.82
C GLY A 536 11.86 -12.92 -2.45
N CYS A 537 11.16 -12.17 -3.30
CA CYS A 537 10.00 -12.65 -4.06
C CYS A 537 10.36 -13.83 -4.97
N LEU A 538 11.52 -13.78 -5.64
CA LEU A 538 12.03 -14.89 -6.43
C LEU A 538 12.25 -16.14 -5.57
N GLN A 539 12.84 -15.99 -4.39
CA GLN A 539 13.14 -17.10 -3.50
C GLN A 539 11.88 -17.73 -2.87
N LEU A 540 10.94 -16.92 -2.39
CA LEU A 540 9.68 -17.40 -1.81
C LEU A 540 8.69 -17.90 -2.87
N GLY A 541 8.91 -17.59 -4.15
CA GLY A 541 8.01 -17.96 -5.23
C GLY A 541 6.73 -17.12 -5.29
N THR A 542 6.75 -15.91 -4.73
CA THR A 542 5.60 -15.00 -4.62
C THR A 542 5.81 -13.80 -5.54
N PRO A 543 5.19 -13.72 -6.71
CA PRO A 543 5.45 -12.65 -7.67
C PRO A 543 4.86 -11.31 -7.22
N VAL A 544 5.52 -10.23 -7.63
CA VAL A 544 4.97 -8.87 -7.54
C VAL A 544 3.96 -8.66 -8.67
N THR A 545 2.73 -8.30 -8.33
CA THR A 545 1.62 -8.08 -9.28
C THR A 545 1.52 -6.62 -9.72
N GLY A 546 1.98 -5.69 -8.89
CA GLY A 546 1.97 -4.25 -9.10
C GLY A 546 2.42 -3.52 -7.84
N GLY A 547 2.38 -2.19 -7.88
CA GLY A 547 2.75 -1.39 -6.72
C GLY A 547 2.76 0.10 -7.02
N ASN A 548 3.33 0.87 -6.09
CA ASN A 548 3.44 2.32 -6.16
C ASN A 548 4.82 2.78 -5.68
N VAL A 549 5.29 3.92 -6.20
CA VAL A 549 6.53 4.55 -5.74
C VAL A 549 6.26 6.00 -5.37
N SER A 550 6.53 6.31 -4.11
CA SER A 550 6.50 7.67 -3.57
C SER A 550 7.93 8.11 -3.25
N LEU A 551 8.44 9.03 -4.05
CA LEU A 551 9.74 9.67 -3.86
C LEU A 551 9.56 11.09 -3.27
N TYR A 552 10.66 11.75 -2.94
CA TYR A 552 10.66 13.12 -2.40
C TYR A 552 9.96 13.27 -1.02
N ASN A 553 9.83 12.19 -0.26
CA ASN A 553 9.35 12.22 1.13
C ASN A 553 10.46 12.77 2.06
N GLN A 554 10.70 14.08 2.02
CA GLN A 554 11.68 14.74 2.86
C GLN A 554 11.35 16.22 3.09
N THR A 555 11.80 16.75 4.22
CA THR A 555 11.69 18.18 4.56
C THR A 555 13.09 18.75 4.72
N GLY A 556 13.44 19.73 3.89
CA GLY A 556 14.83 20.18 3.76
C GLY A 556 15.77 19.02 3.39
N GLU A 557 16.80 18.81 4.21
CA GLU A 557 17.77 17.71 4.04
C GLU A 557 17.36 16.42 4.78
N ALA A 558 16.30 16.45 5.58
CA ALA A 558 15.88 15.31 6.39
C ALA A 558 14.89 14.43 5.63
N ALA A 559 15.38 13.32 5.08
CA ALA A 559 14.55 12.26 4.52
C ALA A 559 13.95 11.37 5.61
N ILE A 560 12.77 10.82 5.30
CA ILE A 560 12.19 9.72 6.07
C ILE A 560 13.16 8.52 6.10
N HIS A 561 12.90 7.57 7.01
CA HIS A 561 13.48 6.25 6.83
C HIS A 561 13.01 5.62 5.50
N PRO A 562 13.85 4.85 4.80
CA PRO A 562 13.39 4.10 3.63
C PRO A 562 12.30 3.12 4.08
N THR A 563 11.10 3.20 3.49
CA THR A 563 9.94 2.44 3.96
C THR A 563 9.29 1.70 2.79
N PRO A 564 9.86 0.54 2.40
CA PRO A 564 9.21 -0.36 1.46
C PRO A 564 8.06 -1.09 2.17
N VAL A 565 6.83 -0.59 2.00
CA VAL A 565 5.65 -1.30 2.51
C VAL A 565 5.33 -2.42 1.55
N VAL A 566 5.24 -3.65 2.06
CA VAL A 566 4.94 -4.87 1.29
C VAL A 566 3.58 -5.39 1.72
N ALA A 567 2.70 -5.59 0.75
CA ALA A 567 1.41 -6.23 0.93
C ALA A 567 1.44 -7.64 0.35
N VAL A 568 1.11 -8.65 1.15
CA VAL A 568 1.02 -10.04 0.69
C VAL A 568 -0.44 -10.46 0.68
N LEU A 569 -0.93 -10.93 -0.47
CA LEU A 569 -2.23 -11.58 -0.59
C LEU A 569 -2.05 -13.09 -0.41
N GLY A 570 -2.93 -13.71 0.36
CA GLY A 570 -3.05 -15.15 0.48
C GLY A 570 -4.45 -15.68 0.20
N VAL A 571 -4.54 -16.99 0.00
CA VAL A 571 -5.79 -17.71 -0.27
C VAL A 571 -6.00 -18.83 0.77
N ILE A 572 -7.23 -18.98 1.22
CA ILE A 572 -7.66 -20.09 2.08
C ILE A 572 -8.87 -20.77 1.44
N ASP A 573 -8.82 -22.10 1.39
CA ASP A 573 -9.84 -22.91 0.71
C ASP A 573 -11.15 -23.02 1.51
N ASP A 574 -11.10 -22.86 2.84
CA ASP A 574 -12.27 -22.65 3.69
C ASP A 574 -11.92 -21.79 4.91
N VAL A 575 -12.51 -20.61 5.00
CA VAL A 575 -12.32 -19.65 6.11
C VAL A 575 -12.73 -20.19 7.48
N ALA A 576 -13.51 -21.27 7.56
CA ALA A 576 -13.85 -21.92 8.83
C ALA A 576 -12.61 -22.51 9.53
N ARG A 577 -11.52 -22.77 8.78
CA ARG A 577 -10.24 -23.31 9.29
C ARG A 577 -9.22 -22.25 9.68
N ARG A 578 -9.57 -20.96 9.60
CA ARG A 578 -8.68 -19.87 9.99
C ARG A 578 -8.10 -20.06 11.40
N THR A 579 -6.89 -19.56 11.62
CA THR A 579 -6.26 -19.53 12.94
C THR A 579 -6.28 -18.09 13.48
N PRO A 580 -6.93 -17.84 14.64
CA PRO A 580 -6.87 -16.53 15.30
C PRO A 580 -5.63 -16.38 16.21
N VAL A 581 -5.33 -15.17 16.67
CA VAL A 581 -4.21 -14.92 17.62
C VAL A 581 -4.60 -15.18 19.08
N ALA A 582 -5.89 -15.09 19.43
CA ALA A 582 -6.37 -15.09 20.81
C ALA A 582 -6.18 -16.44 21.57
N PHE A 583 -5.65 -16.39 22.79
CA PHE A 583 -5.63 -17.54 23.71
C PHE A 583 -7.00 -17.76 24.38
N ARG A 584 -7.84 -18.63 23.82
CA ARG A 584 -9.23 -18.80 24.28
C ARG A 584 -9.43 -19.89 25.33
N GLU A 585 -8.58 -20.93 25.32
CA GLU A 585 -8.80 -22.12 26.15
C GLU A 585 -7.64 -22.35 27.12
N GLU A 586 -7.94 -22.45 28.41
CA GLU A 586 -6.97 -22.78 29.44
C GLU A 586 -6.43 -24.21 29.28
N GLY A 587 -5.16 -24.39 29.65
CA GLY A 587 -4.49 -25.67 29.62
C GLY A 587 -3.91 -26.06 28.25
N GLN A 588 -4.15 -25.27 27.20
CA GLN A 588 -3.45 -25.37 25.91
C GLN A 588 -1.95 -25.16 26.10
N LEU A 589 -1.15 -25.91 25.33
CA LEU A 589 0.30 -25.86 25.40
C LEU A 589 0.80 -24.74 24.50
N LEU A 590 1.72 -23.93 25.01
CA LEU A 590 2.36 -22.88 24.22
C LEU A 590 3.68 -23.40 23.66
N TYR A 591 3.82 -23.30 22.33
CA TYR A 591 5.03 -23.67 21.60
C TYR A 591 5.56 -22.46 20.84
N LEU A 592 6.87 -22.27 20.92
CA LEU A 592 7.62 -21.33 20.09
C LEU A 592 8.21 -22.10 18.91
N LEU A 593 7.93 -21.61 17.71
CA LEU A 593 8.47 -22.12 16.45
C LEU A 593 9.65 -21.23 16.03
N GLY A 594 10.70 -21.86 15.48
CA GLY A 594 11.89 -21.17 14.96
C GLY A 594 12.99 -20.94 16.01
N ASP A 595 14.04 -20.24 15.61
CA ASP A 595 15.27 -20.06 16.38
C ASP A 595 15.35 -18.64 16.98
N THR A 596 15.57 -18.54 18.30
CA THR A 596 15.80 -17.25 18.97
C THR A 596 17.29 -16.93 19.02
N ARG A 597 17.69 -15.79 18.44
CA ARG A 597 19.06 -15.27 18.47
C ARG A 597 19.12 -13.94 19.23
N GLU A 598 20.34 -13.54 19.56
CA GLU A 598 20.61 -12.24 20.19
C GLU A 598 20.61 -11.11 19.13
N GLU A 599 19.42 -10.79 18.63
CA GLU A 599 19.21 -9.82 17.54
C GLU A 599 18.32 -8.67 18.03
N PHE A 600 18.95 -7.54 18.37
CA PHE A 600 18.27 -6.35 18.92
C PHE A 600 18.49 -5.07 18.11
N GLY A 601 19.26 -5.14 17.02
CA GLY A 601 19.54 -3.97 16.19
C GLY A 601 18.26 -3.45 15.54
N GLY A 602 17.90 -2.21 15.86
CA GLY A 602 16.67 -1.57 15.37
C GLY A 602 15.40 -1.95 16.13
N SER A 603 15.49 -2.82 17.13
CA SER A 603 14.33 -3.39 17.84
C SER A 603 13.47 -2.37 18.58
N ALA A 604 12.22 -2.75 18.85
CA ALA A 604 11.30 -1.98 19.69
C ALA A 604 11.87 -1.82 21.10
N TRP A 605 12.52 -2.84 21.66
CA TRP A 605 13.20 -2.73 22.96
C TRP A 605 14.30 -1.66 22.94
N SER A 606 15.19 -1.68 21.93
CA SER A 606 16.28 -0.70 21.86
C SER A 606 15.75 0.72 21.68
N GLN A 607 14.65 0.88 20.95
CA GLN A 607 13.97 2.17 20.81
C GLN A 607 13.36 2.63 22.13
N VAL A 608 12.52 1.81 22.76
CA VAL A 608 11.70 2.24 23.90
C VAL A 608 12.54 2.47 25.16
N VAL A 609 13.52 1.61 25.41
CA VAL A 609 14.30 1.66 26.66
C VAL A 609 15.50 2.61 26.54
N HIS A 610 16.04 2.78 25.34
CA HIS A 610 17.32 3.48 25.12
C HIS A 610 17.28 4.59 24.07
N ASP A 611 16.17 4.81 23.38
CA ASP A 611 16.06 5.72 22.23
C ASP A 611 17.15 5.46 21.17
N HIS A 612 17.46 4.18 20.95
CA HIS A 612 18.59 3.73 20.15
C HIS A 612 18.17 3.21 18.77
N LEU A 613 18.90 3.61 17.73
CA LEU A 613 18.85 3.04 16.39
C LEU A 613 20.28 2.79 15.89
N GLY A 614 20.67 1.53 15.83
CA GLY A 614 21.99 1.08 15.39
C GLY A 614 22.10 -0.44 15.39
N GLY A 615 23.18 -0.98 14.85
CA GLY A 615 23.38 -2.41 14.67
C GLY A 615 22.91 -2.93 13.31
N LEU A 616 22.79 -4.25 13.19
CA LEU A 616 22.20 -4.90 12.03
C LEU A 616 20.77 -5.34 12.35
N PRO A 617 19.83 -5.28 11.38
CA PRO A 617 18.51 -5.86 11.57
C PRO A 617 18.61 -7.40 11.70
N PRO A 618 17.55 -8.08 12.16
CA PRO A 618 17.52 -9.53 12.27
C PRO A 618 17.92 -10.26 10.97
N GLN A 619 18.60 -11.41 11.08
CA GLN A 619 18.98 -12.18 9.90
C GLN A 619 17.76 -12.81 9.23
N VAL A 620 17.64 -12.56 7.93
CA VAL A 620 16.61 -13.16 7.08
C VAL A 620 17.04 -14.57 6.65
N ASP A 621 16.14 -15.54 6.82
CA ASP A 621 16.23 -16.87 6.21
C ASP A 621 14.87 -17.23 5.58
N LEU A 622 14.72 -16.92 4.28
CA LEU A 622 13.46 -17.11 3.57
C LEU A 622 13.08 -18.59 3.37
N GLU A 623 14.03 -19.53 3.41
CA GLU A 623 13.69 -20.95 3.39
C GLU A 623 13.07 -21.38 4.71
N ARG A 624 13.58 -20.85 5.83
CA ARG A 624 12.96 -21.05 7.14
C ARG A 624 11.60 -20.39 7.23
N GLU A 625 11.43 -19.20 6.65
CA GLU A 625 10.14 -18.52 6.56
C GLU A 625 9.11 -19.35 5.78
N ARG A 626 9.50 -19.86 4.61
CA ARG A 626 8.67 -20.75 3.80
C ARG A 626 8.27 -22.01 4.57
N LEU A 627 9.23 -22.64 5.25
CA LEU A 627 9.00 -23.84 6.06
C LEU A 627 8.04 -23.59 7.22
N LEU A 628 8.19 -22.45 7.92
CA LEU A 628 7.29 -22.02 8.98
C LEU A 628 5.87 -21.86 8.45
N GLY A 629 5.70 -21.12 7.35
CA GLY A 629 4.40 -20.93 6.71
C GLY A 629 3.75 -22.25 6.28
N GLU A 630 4.50 -23.16 5.66
CA GLU A 630 4.01 -24.50 5.27
C GLU A 630 3.51 -25.31 6.48
N ILE A 631 4.14 -25.17 7.65
CA ILE A 631 3.73 -25.81 8.90
C ILE A 631 2.46 -25.17 9.45
N LEU A 632 2.39 -23.84 9.52
CA LEU A 632 1.22 -23.11 10.03
C LEU A 632 -0.03 -23.40 9.19
N ILE A 633 0.09 -23.35 7.86
CA ILE A 633 -0.98 -23.68 6.91
C ILE A 633 -1.44 -25.14 7.09
N SER A 634 -0.50 -26.08 7.24
CA SER A 634 -0.84 -27.49 7.45
C SER A 634 -1.51 -27.72 8.80
N ALA A 635 -1.04 -27.05 9.85
CA ALA A 635 -1.60 -27.14 11.20
C ALA A 635 -3.03 -26.59 11.27
N SER A 636 -3.28 -25.45 10.62
CA SER A 636 -4.62 -24.88 10.42
C SER A 636 -5.53 -25.87 9.68
N ARG A 637 -5.09 -26.37 8.52
CA ARG A 637 -5.86 -27.31 7.70
C ARG A 637 -6.29 -28.56 8.46
N ASP A 638 -5.39 -29.10 9.28
CA ASP A 638 -5.59 -30.37 9.99
C ASP A 638 -6.14 -30.19 11.42
N GLY A 639 -6.46 -28.95 11.82
CA GLY A 639 -7.04 -28.60 13.12
C GLY A 639 -6.10 -28.90 14.31
N MET A 640 -4.79 -28.71 14.13
CA MET A 640 -3.78 -29.03 15.15
C MET A 640 -3.52 -27.88 16.13
N ILE A 641 -3.84 -26.65 15.75
CA ILE A 641 -3.61 -25.44 16.55
C ILE A 641 -4.90 -24.64 16.66
N ASP A 642 -5.11 -24.02 17.82
CA ASP A 642 -6.30 -23.21 18.09
C ASP A 642 -5.97 -21.71 18.05
N ALA A 643 -4.70 -21.34 18.24
CA ALA A 643 -4.21 -19.99 18.05
C ALA A 643 -2.77 -19.99 17.51
N ALA A 644 -2.44 -18.96 16.74
CA ALA A 644 -1.09 -18.66 16.26
C ALA A 644 -0.93 -17.15 16.19
N HIS A 645 0.26 -16.67 16.55
CA HIS A 645 0.64 -15.27 16.41
C HIS A 645 2.09 -15.21 15.97
N ASP A 646 2.39 -14.37 14.98
CA ASP A 646 3.76 -14.11 14.56
C ASP A 646 4.60 -13.45 15.68
N LEU A 647 5.92 -13.43 15.50
CA LEU A 647 6.84 -12.72 16.39
C LEU A 647 7.55 -11.63 15.59
N SER A 648 7.11 -10.39 15.76
CA SER A 648 7.70 -9.22 15.13
C SER A 648 8.23 -8.22 16.18
N ASP A 649 7.93 -6.94 16.04
CA ASP A 649 8.31 -5.87 16.95
C ASP A 649 7.96 -6.22 18.40
N GLY A 650 8.91 -6.05 19.31
CA GLY A 650 8.75 -6.37 20.73
C GLY A 650 8.93 -7.85 21.10
N GLY A 651 9.03 -8.74 20.11
CA GLY A 651 9.38 -10.14 20.29
C GLY A 651 8.30 -10.99 20.97
N LEU A 652 8.72 -12.10 21.58
CA LEU A 652 7.82 -13.10 22.15
C LEU A 652 6.87 -12.51 23.21
N ILE A 653 7.37 -11.61 24.06
CA ILE A 653 6.56 -11.09 25.16
C ILE A 653 5.39 -10.26 24.65
N GLN A 654 5.59 -9.49 23.58
CA GLN A 654 4.54 -8.71 22.95
C GLN A 654 3.43 -9.62 22.42
N ALA A 655 3.78 -10.61 21.59
CA ALA A 655 2.83 -11.57 21.02
C ALA A 655 2.05 -12.34 22.11
N VAL A 656 2.70 -12.75 23.20
CA VAL A 656 2.03 -13.42 24.31
C VAL A 656 1.06 -12.48 25.03
N VAL A 657 1.45 -11.22 25.27
CA VAL A 657 0.58 -10.22 25.92
C VAL A 657 -0.63 -9.91 25.06
N GLU A 658 -0.47 -9.70 23.75
CA GLU A 658 -1.55 -9.44 22.81
C GLU A 658 -2.54 -10.62 22.75
N SER A 659 -2.02 -11.84 22.57
CA SER A 659 -2.82 -13.06 22.55
C SER A 659 -3.60 -13.28 23.86
N ALA A 660 -2.96 -13.00 25.00
CA ALA A 660 -3.54 -13.16 26.32
C ALA A 660 -4.62 -12.11 26.61
N LEU A 661 -4.38 -10.84 26.24
CA LEU A 661 -5.34 -9.74 26.41
C LEU A 661 -6.58 -9.92 25.54
N LEU A 662 -6.40 -10.38 24.29
CA LEU A 662 -7.49 -10.63 23.35
C LEU A 662 -8.31 -11.86 23.76
N GLY A 663 -7.63 -12.92 24.24
CA GLY A 663 -8.28 -14.14 24.73
C GLY A 663 -8.90 -14.01 26.13
N GLY A 664 -8.47 -13.03 26.91
CA GLY A 664 -8.87 -12.86 28.31
C GLY A 664 -8.32 -13.96 29.22
N LYS A 665 -7.21 -14.60 28.82
CA LYS A 665 -6.56 -15.74 29.51
C LYS A 665 -5.07 -15.49 29.62
N GLY A 666 -4.53 -15.70 30.81
CA GLY A 666 -3.11 -15.56 31.09
C GLY A 666 -2.26 -16.63 30.42
N ALA A 667 -0.95 -16.52 30.61
CA ALA A 667 0.02 -17.47 30.11
C ALA A 667 1.11 -17.68 31.15
N ARG A 668 1.51 -18.93 31.34
CA ARG A 668 2.65 -19.29 32.19
C ARG A 668 3.80 -19.74 31.30
N LEU A 669 4.86 -18.94 31.28
CA LEU A 669 6.03 -19.14 30.44
C LEU A 669 7.21 -19.71 31.23
N ILE A 670 7.99 -20.55 30.57
CA ILE A 670 9.21 -21.15 31.06
C ILE A 670 10.31 -20.79 30.08
N VAL A 671 11.36 -20.12 30.58
CA VAL A 671 12.54 -19.78 29.79
C VAL A 671 13.26 -21.08 29.40
N PRO A 672 13.48 -21.36 28.09
CA PRO A 672 14.19 -22.56 27.66
C PRO A 672 15.63 -22.62 28.16
N ASP A 673 16.13 -23.83 28.41
CA ASP A 673 17.53 -24.05 28.78
C ASP A 673 18.48 -23.47 27.70
N GLY A 674 19.44 -22.67 28.13
CA GLY A 674 20.45 -22.07 27.24
C GLY A 674 20.10 -20.70 26.68
N LEU A 675 18.91 -20.17 26.95
CA LEU A 675 18.56 -18.77 26.71
C LEU A 675 18.41 -18.02 28.04
N ASP A 676 18.84 -16.76 28.07
CA ASP A 676 18.49 -15.86 29.17
C ASP A 676 17.08 -15.30 28.98
N ALA A 677 16.42 -14.92 30.09
CA ALA A 677 15.06 -14.41 30.07
C ALA A 677 14.90 -13.16 29.18
N PHE A 678 15.91 -12.29 29.14
CA PHE A 678 15.84 -11.08 28.33
C PHE A 678 15.84 -11.40 26.83
N THR A 679 16.80 -12.19 26.35
CA THR A 679 16.83 -12.63 24.95
C THR A 679 15.60 -13.45 24.56
N PHE A 680 15.12 -14.30 25.47
CA PHE A 680 13.89 -15.07 25.24
C PHE A 680 12.65 -14.20 25.01
N LEU A 681 12.51 -13.11 25.77
CA LEU A 681 11.32 -12.25 25.73
C LEU A 681 11.38 -11.21 24.61
N PHE A 682 12.51 -10.54 24.42
CA PHE A 682 12.61 -9.31 23.61
C PHE A 682 13.28 -9.48 22.25
N SER A 683 13.88 -10.64 21.96
CA SER A 683 14.51 -10.86 20.65
C SER A 683 13.46 -10.76 19.55
N GLU A 684 13.83 -10.11 18.45
CA GLU A 684 13.01 -9.93 17.24
C GLU A 684 13.55 -10.76 16.06
N SER A 685 14.25 -11.87 16.34
CA SER A 685 14.65 -12.83 15.30
C SER A 685 13.46 -13.20 14.39
N ALA A 686 13.67 -13.12 13.08
CA ALA A 686 12.68 -13.42 12.05
C ALA A 686 12.38 -14.94 11.95
N GLY A 687 11.31 -15.32 11.24
CA GLY A 687 10.95 -16.72 11.02
C GLY A 687 10.48 -17.45 12.28
N ARG A 688 9.75 -16.75 13.15
CA ARG A 688 9.19 -17.29 14.40
C ARG A 688 7.70 -16.99 14.56
N ALA A 689 7.02 -17.89 15.27
CA ALA A 689 5.62 -17.74 15.69
C ALA A 689 5.41 -18.45 17.03
N VAL A 690 4.44 -17.99 17.81
CA VAL A 690 3.93 -18.70 19.00
C VAL A 690 2.59 -19.33 18.66
N VAL A 691 2.37 -20.58 19.09
CA VAL A 691 1.10 -21.29 18.87
C VAL A 691 0.54 -21.85 20.17
N ALA A 692 -0.79 -21.86 20.27
CA ALA A 692 -1.52 -22.54 21.33
C ALA A 692 -2.11 -23.85 20.78
N ILE A 693 -1.72 -24.96 21.41
CA ILE A 693 -2.01 -26.32 20.93
C ILE A 693 -2.89 -27.06 21.94
N PRO A 694 -3.99 -27.70 21.51
CA PRO A 694 -4.69 -28.67 22.34
C PRO A 694 -3.75 -29.78 22.80
N ARG A 695 -3.85 -30.20 24.07
CA ARG A 695 -3.03 -31.31 24.60
C ARG A 695 -3.16 -32.60 23.80
N SER A 696 -4.31 -32.84 23.16
CA SER A 696 -4.54 -34.00 22.30
C SER A 696 -3.72 -33.97 21.01
N GLU A 697 -3.33 -32.79 20.54
CA GLU A 697 -2.62 -32.60 19.28
C GLU A 697 -1.10 -32.48 19.44
N GLU A 698 -0.60 -32.40 20.68
CA GLU A 698 0.83 -32.21 21.00
C GLU A 698 1.74 -33.19 20.24
N LEU A 699 1.40 -34.49 20.25
CA LEU A 699 2.22 -35.50 19.58
C LEU A 699 2.23 -35.32 18.06
N ARG A 700 1.04 -35.11 17.45
CA ARG A 700 0.90 -34.94 16.00
C ARG A 700 1.63 -33.70 15.50
N PHE A 701 1.53 -32.60 16.24
CA PHE A 701 2.20 -31.35 15.90
C PHE A 701 3.72 -31.49 15.98
N ASN A 702 4.25 -32.03 17.09
CA ASN A 702 5.69 -32.25 17.24
C ASN A 702 6.26 -33.22 16.18
N ASP A 703 5.54 -34.29 15.85
CA ASP A 703 5.95 -35.22 14.81
C ASP A 703 6.01 -34.54 13.43
N MET A 704 5.03 -33.67 13.11
CA MET A 704 5.04 -32.90 11.86
C MET A 704 6.24 -31.94 11.79
N CYS A 705 6.47 -31.16 12.84
CA CYS A 705 7.57 -30.20 12.89
C CYS A 705 8.93 -30.91 12.84
N GLY A 706 9.10 -32.01 13.59
CA GLY A 706 10.30 -32.83 13.59
C GLY A 706 10.58 -33.46 12.23
N ALA A 707 9.55 -34.00 11.55
CA ALA A 707 9.69 -34.59 10.22
C ALA A 707 10.10 -33.57 9.15
N ARG A 708 9.68 -32.31 9.30
CA ARG A 708 10.01 -31.21 8.38
C ARG A 708 11.26 -30.42 8.81
N GLY A 709 11.84 -30.70 9.97
CA GLY A 709 13.07 -30.08 10.45
C GLY A 709 12.92 -28.64 10.95
N LEU A 710 11.73 -28.23 11.39
CA LEU A 710 11.51 -26.94 12.03
C LEU A 710 11.77 -27.06 13.55
N PRO A 711 12.65 -26.23 14.13
CA PRO A 711 12.82 -26.15 15.58
C PRO A 711 11.52 -25.73 16.26
N VAL A 712 11.11 -26.49 17.29
CA VAL A 712 9.97 -26.15 18.14
C VAL A 712 10.33 -26.37 19.59
N THR A 713 9.93 -25.44 20.44
CA THR A 713 10.19 -25.51 21.88
C THR A 713 8.89 -25.29 22.63
N ARG A 714 8.56 -26.19 23.55
CA ARG A 714 7.47 -25.96 24.48
C ARG A 714 7.89 -24.88 25.48
N ILE A 715 7.22 -23.74 25.44
CA ILE A 715 7.56 -22.57 26.26
C ILE A 715 6.57 -22.32 27.39
N GLY A 716 5.44 -23.02 27.43
CA GLY A 716 4.46 -22.74 28.48
C GLY A 716 3.11 -23.40 28.31
N VAL A 717 2.13 -22.76 28.94
CA VAL A 717 0.72 -23.15 28.93
C VAL A 717 -0.15 -21.90 29.09
N VAL A 718 -1.30 -21.86 28.40
CA VAL A 718 -2.34 -20.85 28.64
C VAL A 718 -2.96 -21.13 30.00
N ASP A 719 -2.88 -20.20 30.94
CA ASP A 719 -3.28 -20.42 32.33
C ASP A 719 -3.47 -19.12 33.13
N GLY A 720 -4.49 -19.11 33.98
CA GLY A 720 -4.72 -18.02 34.94
C GLY A 720 -5.14 -16.68 34.33
N ASP A 721 -4.89 -15.61 35.08
CA ASP A 721 -5.22 -14.21 34.79
C ASP A 721 -3.98 -13.29 34.81
N SER A 722 -2.80 -13.89 34.61
CA SER A 722 -1.54 -13.17 34.50
C SER A 722 -0.63 -13.77 33.42
N VAL A 723 0.23 -12.94 32.85
CA VAL A 723 1.42 -13.40 32.13
C VAL A 723 2.53 -13.59 33.17
N ASP A 724 2.84 -14.85 33.48
CA ASP A 724 3.81 -15.28 34.49
C ASP A 724 5.05 -15.89 33.80
N VAL A 725 6.18 -15.18 33.87
CA VAL A 725 7.48 -15.70 33.44
C VAL A 725 8.14 -16.34 34.65
N GLN A 726 8.13 -17.67 34.69
CA GLN A 726 8.50 -18.43 35.89
C GLN A 726 9.89 -18.08 36.40
N GLY A 727 9.97 -17.69 37.68
CA GLY A 727 11.22 -17.35 38.35
C GLY A 727 11.67 -15.90 38.13
N GLU A 728 11.00 -15.16 37.26
CA GLU A 728 11.35 -13.77 36.92
C GLU A 728 10.30 -12.78 37.45
N PHE A 729 9.08 -12.79 36.90
CA PHE A 729 8.01 -11.87 37.29
C PHE A 729 6.62 -12.37 36.84
N ALA A 730 5.57 -11.75 37.40
CA ALA A 730 4.20 -11.89 36.92
C ALA A 730 3.53 -10.51 36.72
N LEU A 731 2.74 -10.40 35.66
CA LEU A 731 1.93 -9.23 35.29
C LEU A 731 0.48 -9.65 35.15
N SER A 732 -0.44 -9.03 35.90
CA SER A 732 -1.86 -9.35 35.74
C SER A 732 -2.39 -8.84 34.40
N LEU A 733 -3.41 -9.49 33.86
CA LEU A 733 -4.07 -9.01 32.65
C LEU A 733 -4.70 -7.63 32.84
N ASP A 734 -5.14 -7.28 34.05
CA ASP A 734 -5.67 -5.95 34.35
C ASP A 734 -4.59 -4.87 34.24
N GLU A 735 -3.40 -5.12 34.81
CA GLU A 735 -2.24 -4.21 34.74
C GLU A 735 -1.79 -4.02 33.28
N LEU A 736 -1.70 -5.12 32.52
CA LEU A 736 -1.37 -5.11 31.10
C LEU A 736 -2.43 -4.38 30.27
N ARG A 737 -3.72 -4.61 30.55
CA ARG A 737 -4.82 -3.98 29.82
C ARG A 737 -4.82 -2.47 30.01
N GLU A 738 -4.64 -2.01 31.24
CA GLU A 738 -4.54 -0.59 31.55
C GLU A 738 -3.36 0.06 30.83
N ALA A 739 -2.20 -0.60 30.82
CA ALA A 739 -1.00 -0.11 30.16
C ALA A 739 -1.12 -0.10 28.62
N HIS A 740 -1.68 -1.16 28.04
CA HIS A 740 -1.73 -1.37 26.59
C HIS A 740 -2.88 -0.61 25.91
N GLU A 741 -4.07 -0.55 26.50
CA GLU A 741 -5.25 0.06 25.84
C GLU A 741 -5.33 1.59 26.00
N ASN A 742 -4.69 2.17 27.03
CA ASN A 742 -4.85 3.60 27.33
C ASN A 742 -3.80 4.52 26.70
N THR A 743 -2.65 4.01 26.22
CA THR A 743 -1.54 4.84 25.72
C THR A 743 -1.99 5.80 24.62
N ILE A 744 -2.51 5.29 23.50
CA ILE A 744 -2.88 6.13 22.35
C ILE A 744 -4.02 7.10 22.72
N PRO A 745 -5.13 6.67 23.36
CA PRO A 745 -6.16 7.59 23.84
C PRO A 745 -5.61 8.71 24.73
N ALA A 746 -4.69 8.41 25.65
CA ALA A 746 -4.11 9.42 26.55
C ALA A 746 -3.20 10.41 25.81
N LEU A 747 -2.45 9.96 24.81
CA LEU A 747 -1.61 10.82 23.98
C LEU A 747 -2.45 11.78 23.13
N LEU A 748 -3.59 11.31 22.63
CA LEU A 748 -4.47 12.08 21.73
C LEU A 748 -5.57 12.88 22.46
N ALA A 749 -5.68 12.75 23.78
CA ALA A 749 -6.60 13.52 24.61
C ALA A 749 -6.29 15.04 24.63
#